data_AF-A0AAF0V304-F1
#
_entry.id   AF-A0AAF0V304-F1
#
_cell.length_a   1.000
_cell.length_b   1.000
_cell.length_c   1.000
_cell.angle_alpha   90.00
_cell.angle_beta   90.00
_cell.angle_gamma   90.00
#
_symmetry.space_group_name_H-M   'P 1'
#
loop_
_entity.id
_entity.type
_entity.pdbx_description
1 polymer ?
#
loop_
_entity_poly.entity_id
_entity_poly.type
_entity_poly.pdbx_seq_one_letter_code
_entity_poly.pdbx_strand_id
1 'polypeptide(L)'
;MAIWISRICFNHFVQRACPLSLLHPRGSRPFSYFESKQQEPQCYHEEEFHCHVDIKHDENQAMDFPGGKIQFVSQMKFIPESSEIRLACYRVLDNNGSPIPGSVFEQVRRDLAVKMYSTMVTLQIMDNIFDEAKKQGRLSFYMTSVGEEVINIASAAALTTDDIVLPQIANNDGPLFRSVHAPIEYREPGVLLWRGFTLQEFTSQLLGNKGDSGKGRQMPIHYGSNKLNYFTVSSPIATQLPQAVGAAYALKMDKKEACVVTYFGDGTTSEGDFHAALNFAAVLEAPIIFLCRNNGWAISTPVAEQLRSDGVAIKGQAYGVRSIRVDGNDALAVYSAIRAAREMAIKEQRPIIVEAMAYRVSDHSSSDDSTKYRSREEIEYWRRRCSVARFRKWIQKNGWWSDEEELEFRGNTKEQVLQALEKAEETEKPPLADLFTDVYDQIPLHLQEQERGSKPFSYFESKQLEPQCYYEEEDYHVDIKHDENQAMDFPGGKIPFVSQMKFISESSETRLACYRVLDNNGSPIPGSVFEQVKKDLAVKMYRNMVTLQIMDNIFDEAQKQGRLSLYMATVGEEVINIASAAALTTDDIVLPQYKEPGVLLWRGFTLKEFTSQLLGNKDDNGKGRQMPIHYGSNKLNYFTVSSTLATQLPQAVGVAYALKMDKKEACVVTYFGDGTTSEGDFHAALNFEAVLEAPVIFLCRNNGWAVSTPVNEQFRSDGIAIKGQAYGVRSIRVDGTDALAVYSAIRAARKMAIKEQRPIIVEAIAYRVSDHASSHDATQYRSREESEYWRRRCSVARFRKWIQKNGWSSDEEELEFRGNTKEQVLQALEKAEETEKPPLADLFTDVYDQIPLHLQEQESIQGSSNPLKENDEALETPRRLVTISQTKEFNDKFNGFQSLIQMCLVEEEELKPKGDELSKCYNYLVAQVEVQEKEYWVQSSALKKFKVCKRLKIDPKEGQFQPLSGVEIHNPIKPKWGSKATTKRGHKVLNSATIISVLVLP
;
A
#
# COMPACT_ATOMS: atom_id res chain seq x y z
N MET A 1 24.05 13.21 -31.17
CA MET A 1 22.63 13.18 -31.62
C MET A 1 22.04 14.58 -31.45
N ALA A 2 22.69 15.53 -32.10
CA ALA A 2 22.33 16.93 -32.25
C ALA A 2 22.37 17.16 -33.77
N ILE A 3 21.50 18.03 -34.28
CA ILE A 3 21.10 18.17 -35.70
C ILE A 3 19.90 17.25 -36.07
N TRP A 4 18.73 17.50 -35.46
CA TRP A 4 17.43 17.35 -36.15
C TRP A 4 16.23 18.01 -35.45
N ILE A 5 16.43 19.12 -34.71
CA ILE A 5 15.33 19.97 -34.21
C ILE A 5 15.68 21.43 -34.46
N SER A 6 15.44 21.87 -35.70
CA SER A 6 15.44 23.28 -36.11
C SER A 6 14.70 23.38 -37.44
N ARG A 7 13.38 23.22 -37.40
CA ARG A 7 12.40 23.83 -38.33
C ARG A 7 11.00 23.41 -37.93
N ILE A 8 10.10 24.39 -37.94
CA ILE A 8 8.67 24.34 -37.59
C ILE A 8 8.37 24.66 -36.11
N CYS A 9 8.69 25.89 -35.72
CA CYS A 9 7.96 26.68 -34.72
C CYS A 9 8.10 28.15 -35.13
N PHE A 10 7.26 28.64 -36.05
CA PHE A 10 6.97 30.08 -36.21
C PHE A 10 5.79 30.23 -37.19
N ASN A 11 4.59 30.42 -36.62
CA ASN A 11 3.46 31.22 -37.13
C ASN A 11 2.13 30.66 -36.62
N HIS A 12 1.62 31.20 -35.52
CA HIS A 12 0.39 32.02 -35.53
C HIS A 12 -0.16 32.21 -34.11
N PHE A 13 0.06 33.41 -33.59
CA PHE A 13 -0.88 34.10 -32.71
C PHE A 13 -0.99 35.53 -33.23
N VAL A 14 -2.22 36.04 -33.35
CA VAL A 14 -2.68 37.46 -33.18
C VAL A 14 -3.84 37.83 -34.15
N GLN A 15 -5.03 37.96 -33.54
CA GLN A 15 -6.08 38.99 -33.71
C GLN A 15 -7.16 39.00 -34.83
N ARG A 16 -8.34 39.46 -34.36
CA ARG A 16 -9.52 40.10 -35.04
C ARG A 16 -10.50 39.14 -35.72
N ALA A 17 -11.80 39.39 -35.79
CA ALA A 17 -12.78 40.31 -35.21
C ALA A 17 -14.13 39.90 -35.87
N CYS A 18 -15.25 40.36 -35.30
CA CYS A 18 -16.63 40.20 -35.77
C CYS A 18 -16.85 40.33 -37.31
N PRO A 19 -17.94 39.76 -37.85
CA PRO A 19 -18.98 40.69 -38.34
C PRO A 19 -20.43 40.28 -38.02
N LEU A 20 -21.25 41.31 -37.79
CA LEU A 20 -22.71 41.30 -37.87
C LEU A 20 -23.20 41.01 -39.30
N SER A 21 -24.33 40.30 -39.45
CA SER A 21 -25.52 40.83 -40.16
C SER A 21 -26.73 39.88 -40.08
N LEU A 22 -27.82 40.45 -39.53
CA LEU A 22 -29.22 40.43 -39.99
C LEU A 22 -29.89 39.08 -40.32
N LEU A 23 -30.89 38.69 -39.50
CA LEU A 23 -32.33 38.74 -39.85
C LEU A 23 -33.19 38.12 -38.72
N HIS A 24 -34.05 38.94 -38.13
CA HIS A 24 -35.25 38.53 -37.39
C HIS A 24 -36.39 38.31 -38.42
N PRO A 25 -37.47 37.55 -38.11
CA PRO A 25 -38.57 38.18 -37.36
C PRO A 25 -39.53 37.28 -36.56
N ARG A 26 -40.24 37.95 -35.62
CA ARG A 26 -41.62 37.72 -35.10
C ARG A 26 -41.84 36.46 -34.25
N GLY A 27 -42.28 36.54 -33.00
CA GLY A 27 -43.50 37.16 -32.43
C GLY A 27 -44.14 36.03 -31.59
N SER A 28 -44.66 36.15 -30.38
CA SER A 28 -45.60 37.12 -29.81
C SER A 28 -45.86 36.74 -28.33
N ARG A 29 -45.90 37.72 -27.41
CA ARG A 29 -46.65 37.65 -26.13
C ARG A 29 -48.13 38.01 -26.39
N PRO A 30 -49.13 37.70 -25.52
CA PRO A 30 -49.47 38.51 -24.32
C PRO A 30 -49.88 37.68 -23.07
N PHE A 31 -49.62 38.12 -21.82
CA PHE A 31 -50.52 38.87 -20.86
C PHE A 31 -51.85 38.15 -20.53
N SER A 32 -52.45 38.14 -19.31
CA SER A 32 -52.38 38.91 -18.05
C SER A 32 -53.44 38.36 -17.06
N TYR A 33 -53.32 38.65 -15.75
CA TYR A 33 -54.32 39.21 -14.78
C TYR A 33 -53.89 38.86 -13.32
N PHE A 34 -53.43 39.80 -12.48
CA PHE A 34 -54.18 40.71 -11.55
C PHE A 34 -54.95 39.93 -10.45
N GLU A 35 -54.92 40.20 -9.13
CA GLU A 35 -54.61 41.43 -8.38
C GLU A 35 -54.56 41.17 -6.83
N SER A 36 -53.60 41.80 -6.14
CA SER A 36 -53.58 42.43 -4.78
C SER A 36 -54.11 41.73 -3.49
N LYS A 37 -53.31 41.72 -2.41
CA LYS A 37 -53.24 42.79 -1.37
C LYS A 37 -52.24 42.49 -0.22
N GLN A 38 -51.37 43.49 0.03
CA GLN A 38 -50.82 44.02 1.30
C GLN A 38 -50.13 43.08 2.32
N GLN A 39 -48.80 43.17 2.44
CA GLN A 39 -48.09 43.85 3.54
C GLN A 39 -46.55 43.70 3.40
N GLU A 40 -45.82 44.82 3.49
CA GLU A 40 -44.38 44.94 3.75
C GLU A 40 -44.21 45.66 5.11
N PRO A 41 -43.04 45.69 5.77
CA PRO A 41 -41.82 44.88 5.56
C PRO A 41 -41.22 44.35 6.89
N GLN A 42 -40.46 43.25 6.83
CA GLN A 42 -39.37 43.00 7.80
C GLN A 42 -38.26 42.20 7.11
N CYS A 43 -37.03 42.72 7.22
CA CYS A 43 -35.82 42.23 6.57
C CYS A 43 -35.54 40.77 6.90
N TYR A 44 -35.34 39.95 5.86
CA TYR A 44 -34.85 38.59 5.98
C TYR A 44 -33.37 38.52 5.60
N HIS A 45 -32.62 37.81 6.44
CA HIS A 45 -31.28 37.31 6.19
C HIS A 45 -31.25 36.40 4.95
N GLU A 46 -30.20 36.53 4.14
CA GLU A 46 -29.88 35.59 3.06
C GLU A 46 -29.37 34.28 3.68
N GLU A 47 -30.22 33.25 3.70
CA GLU A 47 -29.82 31.86 3.91
C GLU A 47 -29.44 31.23 2.56
N GLU A 48 -28.25 30.63 2.54
CA GLU A 48 -27.69 29.88 1.42
C GLU A 48 -28.59 28.70 1.04
N PHE A 49 -28.85 28.56 -0.26
CA PHE A 49 -29.59 27.45 -0.85
C PHE A 49 -28.84 26.11 -0.65
N HIS A 50 -29.17 25.38 0.40
CA HIS A 50 -28.95 23.93 0.47
C HIS A 50 -30.03 23.22 -0.36
N CYS A 51 -29.62 22.57 -1.44
CA CYS A 51 -30.48 21.69 -2.22
C CYS A 51 -30.74 20.36 -1.47
N HIS A 52 -31.64 20.38 -0.49
CA HIS A 52 -32.22 19.16 0.04
C HIS A 52 -33.18 18.57 -0.99
N VAL A 53 -32.71 17.57 -1.73
CA VAL A 53 -33.59 16.63 -2.41
C VAL A 53 -34.02 15.62 -1.36
N ASP A 54 -35.25 15.77 -0.85
CA ASP A 54 -35.91 14.77 0.00
C ASP A 54 -36.14 13.47 -0.81
N ILE A 55 -35.15 12.58 -0.79
CA ILE A 55 -35.31 11.20 -1.24
C ILE A 55 -36.00 10.45 -0.10
N LYS A 56 -37.30 10.19 -0.24
CA LYS A 56 -38.02 9.26 0.65
C LYS A 56 -37.27 7.92 0.71
N HIS A 57 -36.75 7.58 1.89
CA HIS A 57 -36.01 6.36 2.15
C HIS A 57 -36.93 5.14 2.00
N ASP A 58 -36.74 4.40 0.90
CA ASP A 58 -37.28 3.05 0.74
C ASP A 58 -36.26 2.07 1.36
N GLU A 59 -36.59 1.48 2.52
CA GLU A 59 -35.73 0.56 3.27
C GLU A 59 -35.29 -0.66 2.44
N ASN A 60 -35.93 -0.93 1.29
CA ASN A 60 -35.60 -2.00 0.35
C ASN A 60 -34.45 -1.69 -0.64
N GLN A 61 -33.81 -0.52 -0.57
CA GLN A 61 -32.76 -0.09 -1.52
C GLN A 61 -31.35 -0.01 -0.92
N ALA A 62 -31.08 -0.73 0.16
CA ALA A 62 -29.75 -0.86 0.74
C ALA A 62 -29.33 -2.33 0.87
N MET A 63 -28.02 -2.57 0.95
CA MET A 63 -27.41 -3.88 1.08
C MET A 63 -26.53 -3.92 2.31
N ASP A 64 -26.77 -4.90 3.18
CA ASP A 64 -25.88 -5.22 4.28
C ASP A 64 -24.69 -6.01 3.72
N PHE A 65 -23.53 -5.37 3.67
CA PHE A 65 -22.28 -5.91 3.12
C PHE A 65 -21.22 -5.99 4.23
N PRO A 66 -20.31 -7.00 4.23
CA PRO A 66 -19.15 -6.99 5.10
C PRO A 66 -18.42 -5.64 4.97
N GLY A 67 -18.21 -4.95 6.08
CA GLY A 67 -17.63 -3.60 6.08
C GLY A 67 -18.62 -2.44 6.12
N GLY A 68 -19.93 -2.63 5.91
CA GLY A 68 -20.97 -1.62 6.18
C GLY A 68 -22.17 -1.64 5.22
N LYS A 69 -23.24 -0.92 5.58
CA LYS A 69 -24.46 -0.81 4.77
C LYS A 69 -24.25 0.09 3.55
N ILE A 70 -24.56 -0.40 2.36
CA ILE A 70 -24.36 0.30 1.08
C ILE A 70 -25.72 0.66 0.47
N GLN A 71 -25.91 1.91 0.07
CA GLN A 71 -27.12 2.36 -0.64
C GLN A 71 -26.97 2.16 -2.14
N PHE A 72 -28.06 1.83 -2.83
CA PHE A 72 -28.08 1.73 -4.29
C PHE A 72 -28.56 3.01 -4.94
N VAL A 73 -28.03 3.31 -6.13
CA VAL A 73 -28.47 4.41 -7.01
C VAL A 73 -28.69 3.90 -8.43
N SER A 74 -29.73 4.41 -9.09
CA SER A 74 -30.08 4.03 -10.47
C SER A 74 -29.36 4.85 -11.56
N GLN A 75 -28.69 5.94 -11.16
CA GLN A 75 -27.91 6.78 -12.05
C GLN A 75 -26.44 6.39 -12.00
N MET A 76 -25.85 6.18 -13.17
CA MET A 76 -24.42 5.94 -13.30
C MET A 76 -23.67 7.26 -13.10
N LYS A 77 -22.91 7.35 -12.00
CA LYS A 77 -22.09 8.53 -11.69
C LYS A 77 -20.69 8.07 -11.30
N PHE A 78 -19.71 8.44 -12.13
CA PHE A 78 -18.31 8.27 -11.79
C PHE A 78 -17.89 9.36 -10.81
N ILE A 79 -17.10 8.98 -9.81
CA ILE A 79 -16.36 9.88 -8.96
C ILE A 79 -15.24 10.50 -9.81
N PRO A 80 -15.16 11.84 -9.87
CA PRO A 80 -14.12 12.51 -10.64
C PRO A 80 -12.74 12.29 -10.00
N GLU A 81 -11.70 12.38 -10.82
CA GLU A 81 -10.29 12.24 -10.41
C GLU A 81 -9.86 13.27 -9.36
N SER A 82 -10.48 14.45 -9.37
CA SER A 82 -10.24 15.55 -8.43
C SER A 82 -11.52 16.37 -8.26
N SER A 83 -11.60 17.12 -7.15
CA SER A 83 -12.65 18.12 -6.95
C SER A 83 -12.36 19.38 -7.76
N GLU A 84 -13.41 20.06 -8.23
CA GLU A 84 -13.27 21.36 -8.93
C GLU A 84 -12.58 22.42 -8.04
N ILE A 85 -12.79 22.34 -6.73
CA ILE A 85 -12.15 23.19 -5.72
C ILE A 85 -11.11 22.35 -4.99
N ARG A 86 -9.86 22.80 -4.99
CA ARG A 86 -8.77 22.14 -4.25
C ARG A 86 -8.95 22.32 -2.73
N LEU A 87 -8.50 21.33 -1.99
CA LEU A 87 -8.41 21.34 -0.53
C LEU A 87 -7.68 22.59 -0.07
N ALA A 88 -8.36 23.35 0.78
CA ALA A 88 -7.83 24.58 1.33
C ALA A 88 -6.70 24.32 2.31
N CYS A 89 -5.81 25.31 2.39
CA CYS A 89 -4.63 25.29 3.25
C CYS A 89 -4.90 26.11 4.52
N TYR A 90 -4.83 25.48 5.68
CA TYR A 90 -4.99 26.17 6.97
C TYR A 90 -3.82 27.13 7.21
N ARG A 91 -4.14 28.41 7.43
CA ARG A 91 -3.18 29.49 7.64
C ARG A 91 -3.69 30.45 8.72
N VAL A 92 -2.78 30.90 9.58
CA VAL A 92 -3.04 31.83 10.69
C VAL A 92 -2.46 33.21 10.39
N LEU A 93 -1.20 33.27 9.95
CA LEU A 93 -0.47 34.49 9.66
C LEU A 93 -0.52 34.86 8.17
N ASP A 94 -0.88 36.10 7.90
CA ASP A 94 -0.71 36.69 6.58
C ASP A 94 0.78 36.90 6.24
N ASN A 95 1.08 37.34 5.01
CA ASN A 95 2.46 37.58 4.55
C ASN A 95 3.19 38.69 5.34
N ASN A 96 2.46 39.50 6.10
CA ASN A 96 2.99 40.56 6.96
C ASN A 96 3.17 40.10 8.41
N GLY A 97 2.90 38.83 8.73
CA GLY A 97 2.98 38.30 10.09
C GLY A 97 1.87 38.83 11.00
N SER A 98 0.74 39.27 10.45
CA SER A 98 -0.47 39.57 11.22
C SER A 98 -1.42 38.37 11.22
N PRO A 99 -2.10 38.05 12.34
CA PRO A 99 -3.16 37.06 12.35
C PRO A 99 -4.30 37.44 11.40
N ILE A 100 -4.75 36.48 10.59
CA ILE A 100 -5.89 36.65 9.68
C ILE A 100 -7.16 36.80 10.52
N PRO A 101 -8.05 37.79 10.23
CA PRO A 101 -9.28 37.97 10.98
C PRO A 101 -10.11 36.68 11.11
N GLY A 102 -10.55 36.39 12.33
CA GLY A 102 -11.31 35.19 12.67
C GLY A 102 -10.49 33.91 12.81
N SER A 103 -9.16 33.93 12.59
CA SER A 103 -8.33 32.74 12.76
C SER A 103 -8.41 32.19 14.19
N VAL A 104 -8.73 30.90 14.33
CA VAL A 104 -8.66 30.19 15.60
C VAL A 104 -7.37 29.38 15.61
N PHE A 105 -6.50 29.64 16.58
CA PHE A 105 -5.20 28.99 16.73
C PHE A 105 -4.81 28.93 18.21
N GLU A 106 -3.89 28.03 18.54
CA GLU A 106 -3.41 27.86 19.90
C GLU A 106 -2.56 29.05 20.32
N GLN A 107 -2.88 29.67 21.47
CA GLN A 107 -2.14 30.83 21.94
C GLN A 107 -0.72 30.45 22.35
N VAL A 108 0.27 31.07 21.70
CA VAL A 108 1.69 30.85 21.97
C VAL A 108 2.20 31.96 22.89
N ARG A 109 2.75 31.58 24.05
CA ARG A 109 3.36 32.53 25.00
C ARG A 109 4.69 33.07 24.46
N ARG A 110 5.10 34.24 24.97
CA ARG A 110 6.36 34.91 24.61
C ARG A 110 7.57 33.98 24.67
N ASP A 111 7.75 33.25 25.77
CA ASP A 111 8.91 32.35 25.98
C ASP A 111 9.00 31.26 24.90
N LEU A 112 7.86 30.65 24.58
CA LEU A 112 7.77 29.63 23.55
C LEU A 112 8.01 30.21 22.15
N ALA A 113 7.39 31.35 21.84
CA ALA A 113 7.53 32.02 20.55
C ALA A 113 8.98 32.46 20.28
N VAL A 114 9.62 33.10 21.27
CA VAL A 114 11.02 33.52 21.17
C VAL A 114 11.93 32.31 21.02
N LYS A 115 11.72 31.23 21.80
CA LYS A 115 12.50 30.00 21.65
C LYS A 115 12.37 29.39 20.25
N MET A 116 11.15 29.31 19.72
CA MET A 116 10.89 28.81 18.37
C MET A 116 11.65 29.64 17.34
N TYR A 117 11.53 30.97 17.42
CA TYR A 117 12.21 31.87 16.50
C TYR A 117 13.74 31.76 16.57
N SER A 118 14.31 31.84 17.78
CA SER A 118 15.75 31.69 18.01
C SER A 118 16.27 30.37 17.45
N THR A 119 15.53 29.27 17.63
CA THR A 119 15.92 27.95 17.13
C THR A 119 15.87 27.89 15.59
N MET A 120 14.87 28.51 14.95
CA MET A 120 14.82 28.64 13.48
C MET A 120 16.02 29.43 12.94
N VAL A 121 16.38 30.54 13.59
CA VAL A 121 17.54 31.35 13.20
C VAL A 121 18.85 30.58 13.40
N THR A 122 19.00 29.84 14.49
CA THR A 122 20.16 28.96 14.71
C THR A 122 20.27 27.91 13.60
N LEU A 123 19.17 27.28 13.20
CA LEU A 123 19.16 26.32 12.11
C LEU A 123 19.60 26.94 10.77
N GLN A 124 19.13 28.14 10.44
CA GLN A 124 19.56 28.86 9.23
C GLN A 124 21.07 29.16 9.24
N ILE A 125 21.61 29.57 10.39
CA ILE A 125 23.04 29.86 10.55
C ILE A 125 23.86 28.57 10.42
N MET A 126 23.42 27.48 11.04
CA MET A 126 24.03 26.15 10.89
C MET A 126 24.07 25.71 9.44
N ASP A 127 22.93 25.81 8.73
CA ASP A 127 22.83 25.39 7.34
C ASP A 127 23.77 26.15 6.42
N ASN A 128 23.88 27.47 6.58
CA ASN A 128 24.80 28.29 5.78
C ASN A 128 26.26 27.93 6.05
N ILE A 129 26.66 27.84 7.32
CA ILE A 129 28.06 27.55 7.69
C ILE A 129 28.47 26.14 7.24
N PHE A 130 27.61 25.14 7.44
CA PHE A 130 27.94 23.76 7.09
C PHE A 130 27.90 23.51 5.57
N ASP A 131 27.00 24.16 4.83
CA ASP A 131 27.03 24.12 3.35
C ASP A 131 28.31 24.78 2.79
N GLU A 132 28.73 25.91 3.37
CA GLU A 132 30.02 26.53 3.04
C GLU A 132 31.21 25.64 3.40
N ALA A 133 31.22 25.03 4.58
CA ALA A 133 32.27 24.10 5.00
C ALA A 133 32.36 22.90 4.05
N LYS A 134 31.22 22.39 3.56
CA LYS A 134 31.19 21.39 2.50
C LYS A 134 31.84 21.93 1.22
N LYS A 135 31.45 23.12 0.73
CA LYS A 135 32.03 23.73 -0.49
C LYS A 135 33.55 23.91 -0.39
N GLN A 136 34.07 24.14 0.82
CA GLN A 136 35.50 24.20 1.12
C GLN A 136 36.19 22.83 1.19
N GLY A 137 35.45 21.73 1.08
CA GLY A 137 35.97 20.35 1.18
C GLY A 137 36.22 19.87 2.61
N ARG A 138 35.74 20.62 3.62
CA ARG A 138 35.89 20.25 5.05
C ARG A 138 34.90 19.17 5.47
N LEU A 139 33.71 19.18 4.87
CA LEU A 139 32.68 18.14 5.04
C LEU A 139 32.53 17.35 3.74
N SER A 140 32.24 16.05 3.84
CA SER A 140 32.05 15.19 2.67
C SER A 140 30.68 15.37 2.01
N PHE A 141 29.65 15.69 2.79
CA PHE A 141 28.27 15.85 2.34
C PHE A 141 27.49 16.75 3.31
N TYR A 142 26.53 17.51 2.78
CA TYR A 142 25.58 18.29 3.57
C TYR A 142 24.27 18.52 2.80
N MET A 143 23.18 18.73 3.55
CA MET A 143 21.89 19.16 3.03
C MET A 143 21.30 20.21 3.95
N THR A 144 20.76 21.27 3.35
CA THR A 144 20.10 22.35 4.08
C THR A 144 18.61 22.09 4.21
N SER A 145 17.95 22.88 5.07
CA SER A 145 16.51 22.86 5.33
C SER A 145 15.83 24.20 5.01
N VAL A 146 16.49 25.03 4.18
CA VAL A 146 16.05 26.40 3.85
C VAL A 146 14.66 26.40 3.20
N GLY A 147 13.70 27.07 3.85
CA GLY A 147 12.30 27.11 3.47
C GLY A 147 11.42 26.11 4.23
N GLU A 148 11.99 25.26 5.07
CA GLU A 148 11.31 24.18 5.81
C GLU A 148 11.58 24.24 7.33
N GLU A 149 12.24 25.30 7.81
CA GLU A 149 12.64 25.51 9.21
C GLU A 149 11.41 25.61 10.12
N VAL A 150 10.35 26.24 9.62
CA VAL A 150 9.10 26.38 10.36
C VAL A 150 8.46 25.02 10.63
N ILE A 151 8.43 24.13 9.63
CA ILE A 151 7.88 22.78 9.81
C ILE A 151 8.65 22.07 10.92
N ASN A 152 9.98 22.05 10.82
CA ASN A 152 10.89 21.43 11.79
C ASN A 152 10.61 21.87 13.24
N ILE A 153 10.63 23.19 13.48
CA ILE A 153 10.63 23.73 14.83
C ILE A 153 9.21 23.79 15.41
N ALA A 154 8.23 24.22 14.62
CA ALA A 154 6.86 24.35 15.10
C ALA A 154 6.20 22.99 15.36
N SER A 155 6.49 21.97 14.55
CA SER A 155 6.02 20.60 14.84
C SER A 155 6.67 20.04 16.10
N ALA A 156 7.99 20.21 16.26
CA ALA A 156 8.72 19.73 17.45
C ALA A 156 8.25 20.43 18.74
N ALA A 157 7.90 21.72 18.65
CA ALA A 157 7.35 22.50 19.77
C ALA A 157 5.98 22.02 20.23
N ALA A 158 5.19 21.41 19.34
CA ALA A 158 3.86 20.87 19.63
C ALA A 158 3.89 19.46 20.25
N LEU A 159 5.06 18.82 20.31
CA LEU A 159 5.29 17.47 20.84
C LEU A 159 5.90 17.51 22.24
N THR A 160 5.82 16.41 22.97
CA THR A 160 6.52 16.21 24.24
C THR A 160 7.81 15.43 24.03
N THR A 161 8.65 15.38 25.07
CA THR A 161 9.88 14.57 25.07
C THR A 161 9.60 13.07 25.03
N ASP A 162 8.41 12.64 25.47
CA ASP A 162 7.99 11.24 25.47
C ASP A 162 7.51 10.75 24.10
N ASP A 163 7.13 11.67 23.21
CA ASP A 163 6.77 11.31 21.84
C ASP A 163 8.02 10.86 21.07
N ILE A 164 7.87 9.78 20.30
CA ILE A 164 8.95 9.21 19.50
C ILE A 164 8.95 9.87 18.13
N VAL A 165 10.13 10.30 17.67
CA VAL A 165 10.34 10.87 16.33
C VAL A 165 11.06 9.85 15.47
N LEU A 166 10.42 9.49 14.36
CA LEU A 166 11.09 8.80 13.25
C LEU A 166 11.25 9.80 12.09
N PRO A 167 12.42 10.45 11.97
CA PRO A 167 12.67 11.40 10.90
C PRO A 167 12.68 10.71 9.54
N GLN A 168 12.67 11.48 8.46
CA GLN A 168 12.80 10.91 7.14
C GLN A 168 14.21 10.34 6.93
N ILE A 169 14.24 9.21 6.23
CA ILE A 169 15.37 8.33 5.98
C ILE A 169 15.62 8.37 4.45
N ALA A 170 16.86 8.51 3.90
CA ALA A 170 17.06 8.66 2.42
C ALA A 170 18.28 8.02 1.66
N ASN A 171 18.02 7.33 0.52
CA ASN A 171 18.85 6.25 -0.05
C ASN A 171 20.12 6.73 -0.78
N ASN A 172 21.16 5.88 -0.86
CA ASN A 172 22.23 6.01 -1.84
C ASN A 172 22.82 4.63 -2.15
N ASP A 173 22.60 4.06 -3.34
CA ASP A 173 23.47 3.01 -3.88
C ASP A 173 23.31 2.79 -5.41
N GLY A 174 24.45 2.79 -6.12
CA GLY A 174 24.70 1.96 -7.30
C GLY A 174 24.62 2.61 -8.71
N PRO A 175 25.67 2.55 -9.54
CA PRO A 175 25.71 3.11 -10.90
C PRO A 175 24.97 2.29 -11.99
N LEU A 176 23.96 1.46 -11.67
CA LEU A 176 23.39 0.52 -12.66
C LEU A 176 21.88 0.58 -12.96
N PHE A 177 21.06 1.41 -12.31
CA PHE A 177 19.63 1.54 -12.66
C PHE A 177 19.21 2.99 -12.86
N ARG A 178 19.13 3.41 -14.13
CA ARG A 178 18.88 4.80 -14.54
C ARG A 178 17.41 5.09 -14.91
N SER A 179 16.42 4.26 -14.51
CA SER A 179 15.05 4.37 -15.04
C SER A 179 13.89 4.48 -14.04
N VAL A 180 14.11 4.62 -12.73
CA VAL A 180 13.01 4.99 -11.80
C VAL A 180 13.53 5.98 -10.76
N HIS A 181 12.92 7.17 -10.71
CA HIS A 181 13.33 8.32 -9.91
C HIS A 181 12.87 8.17 -8.46
N ALA A 182 13.70 7.58 -7.59
CA ALA A 182 13.47 7.54 -6.14
C ALA A 182 14.27 8.68 -5.45
N PRO A 183 13.62 9.65 -4.79
CA PRO A 183 14.27 10.82 -4.22
C PRO A 183 14.94 10.58 -2.86
N ILE A 184 15.78 11.54 -2.44
CA ILE A 184 16.55 11.56 -1.20
C ILE A 184 16.03 12.71 -0.32
N GLU A 185 15.86 12.56 1.00
CA GLU A 185 15.41 13.58 1.97
C GLU A 185 15.82 13.24 3.44
N TYR A 186 16.52 14.18 4.12
CA TYR A 186 16.95 14.10 5.53
C TYR A 186 16.80 15.46 6.26
N ARG A 187 15.67 16.14 6.08
CA ARG A 187 15.53 17.60 6.34
C ARG A 187 14.90 17.95 7.69
N GLU A 188 15.09 17.11 8.71
CA GLU A 188 14.59 17.34 10.08
C GLU A 188 15.62 17.73 11.18
N PRO A 189 16.81 18.30 10.90
CA PRO A 189 17.78 18.61 11.95
C PRO A 189 17.26 19.63 12.97
N GLY A 190 16.29 20.47 12.60
CA GLY A 190 15.65 21.40 13.53
C GLY A 190 14.87 20.70 14.64
N VAL A 191 14.30 19.52 14.39
CA VAL A 191 13.60 18.74 15.43
C VAL A 191 14.58 18.30 16.53
N LEU A 192 15.77 17.85 16.13
CA LEU A 192 16.85 17.50 17.07
C LEU A 192 17.35 18.73 17.83
N LEU A 193 17.58 19.84 17.11
CA LEU A 193 18.02 21.09 17.72
C LEU A 193 17.01 21.57 18.79
N TRP A 194 15.71 21.51 18.49
CA TRP A 194 14.64 21.83 19.43
C TRP A 194 14.64 20.95 20.69
N ARG A 195 14.92 19.65 20.51
CA ARG A 195 15.00 18.66 21.59
C ARG A 195 16.31 18.73 22.38
N GLY A 196 17.24 19.61 22.00
CA GLY A 196 18.47 19.88 22.74
C GLY A 196 19.69 19.09 22.26
N PHE A 197 19.69 18.63 21.00
CA PHE A 197 20.92 18.16 20.35
C PHE A 197 21.87 19.34 20.17
N THR A 198 23.09 19.19 20.67
CA THR A 198 24.05 20.29 20.77
C THR A 198 24.76 20.56 19.45
N LEU A 199 25.21 21.79 19.23
CA LEU A 199 26.04 22.15 18.07
C LEU A 199 27.28 21.25 17.96
N GLN A 200 27.86 20.87 19.10
CA GLN A 200 28.99 19.94 19.13
C GLN A 200 28.63 18.54 18.66
N GLU A 201 27.46 18.01 19.04
CA GLU A 201 27.00 16.70 18.55
C GLU A 201 26.73 16.74 17.03
N PHE A 202 26.15 17.83 16.52
CA PHE A 202 25.97 18.04 15.08
C PHE A 202 27.30 18.01 14.32
N THR A 203 28.27 18.83 14.72
CA THR A 203 29.57 18.92 14.04
C THR A 203 30.41 17.64 14.21
N SER A 204 30.29 16.96 15.34
CA SER A 204 30.96 15.68 15.58
C SER A 204 30.46 14.58 14.64
N GLN A 205 29.14 14.48 14.44
CA GLN A 205 28.55 13.54 13.49
C GLN A 205 28.89 13.90 12.04
N LEU A 206 28.83 15.19 11.67
CA LEU A 206 29.18 15.65 10.32
C LEU A 206 30.62 15.32 9.93
N LEU A 207 31.55 15.35 10.89
CA LEU A 207 32.94 14.97 10.68
C LEU A 207 33.21 13.50 10.97
N GLY A 208 32.27 12.74 11.54
CA GLY A 208 32.49 11.37 11.98
C GLY A 208 33.70 11.25 12.91
N ASN A 209 33.84 12.18 13.87
CA ASN A 209 34.94 12.18 14.83
C ASN A 209 34.58 11.37 16.09
N LYS A 210 35.48 11.29 17.08
CA LYS A 210 35.28 10.54 18.33
C LYS A 210 34.11 11.03 19.20
N GLY A 211 33.67 12.27 19.01
CA GLY A 211 32.47 12.82 19.64
C GLY A 211 31.16 12.36 18.99
N ASP A 212 31.22 11.71 17.82
CA ASP A 212 30.05 11.14 17.16
C ASP A 212 29.58 9.86 17.87
N SER A 213 28.34 9.88 18.38
CA SER A 213 27.71 8.67 18.93
C SER A 213 27.51 7.56 17.90
N GLY A 214 27.45 7.91 16.60
CA GLY A 214 27.42 6.98 15.47
C GLY A 214 28.79 6.39 15.12
N LYS A 215 29.86 6.76 15.84
CA LYS A 215 31.23 6.26 15.65
C LYS A 215 31.76 6.45 14.23
N GLY A 216 31.31 7.48 13.51
CA GLY A 216 31.72 7.78 12.14
C GLY A 216 31.28 6.72 11.11
N ARG A 217 30.31 5.86 11.45
CA ARG A 217 29.85 4.78 10.56
C ARG A 217 28.78 5.20 9.55
N GLN A 218 28.09 6.30 9.84
CA GLN A 218 27.01 6.82 9.02
C GLN A 218 27.49 8.01 8.19
N MET A 219 26.80 8.29 7.09
CA MET A 219 27.01 9.50 6.29
C MET A 219 26.77 10.75 7.15
N PRO A 220 27.42 11.91 6.88
CA PRO A 220 26.99 13.17 7.48
C PRO A 220 25.47 13.36 7.33
N ILE A 221 24.85 14.08 8.26
CA ILE A 221 23.40 14.34 8.37
C ILE A 221 22.51 13.14 8.77
N HIS A 222 23.08 11.93 8.89
CA HIS A 222 22.37 10.78 9.44
C HIS A 222 22.37 10.78 10.97
N TYR A 223 21.73 11.78 11.55
CA TYR A 223 21.68 11.97 12.99
C TYR A 223 20.77 10.94 13.68
N GLY A 224 21.06 10.67 14.95
CA GLY A 224 20.25 9.79 15.81
C GLY A 224 20.48 10.10 17.28
N SER A 225 19.46 9.98 18.11
CA SER A 225 19.60 10.17 19.55
C SER A 225 18.52 9.44 20.34
N ASN A 226 18.90 8.31 20.95
CA ASN A 226 18.03 7.56 21.87
C ASN A 226 17.59 8.43 23.08
N LYS A 227 18.48 9.29 23.57
CA LYS A 227 18.20 10.21 24.69
C LYS A 227 17.06 11.17 24.36
N LEU A 228 16.96 11.58 23.11
CA LEU A 228 15.97 12.55 22.64
C LEU A 228 14.77 11.89 21.96
N ASN A 229 14.60 10.57 22.12
CA ASN A 229 13.57 9.77 21.43
C ASN A 229 13.52 10.07 19.92
N TYR A 230 14.69 10.20 19.30
CA TYR A 230 14.85 10.50 17.88
C TYR A 230 15.58 9.33 17.23
N PHE A 231 14.86 8.56 16.41
CA PHE A 231 15.42 7.41 15.72
C PHE A 231 16.52 7.83 14.75
N THR A 232 17.53 6.98 14.64
CA THR A 232 18.64 7.20 13.72
C THR A 232 18.13 7.24 12.29
N VAL A 233 18.46 8.31 11.58
CA VAL A 233 18.23 8.43 10.14
C VAL A 233 18.99 7.32 9.43
N SER A 234 18.35 6.63 8.50
CA SER A 234 19.01 5.68 7.61
C SER A 234 18.90 6.14 6.16
N SER A 235 19.40 5.35 5.22
CA SER A 235 19.29 5.67 3.81
C SER A 235 17.94 5.22 3.21
N PRO A 236 17.53 3.97 3.14
CA PRO A 236 16.33 3.58 2.34
C PRO A 236 15.04 4.42 2.59
N ILE A 237 14.54 5.15 1.57
CA ILE A 237 13.36 6.02 1.72
C ILE A 237 12.10 5.24 2.10
N ALA A 238 11.18 5.93 2.78
CA ALA A 238 9.90 5.42 3.27
C ALA A 238 9.98 4.32 4.36
N THR A 239 11.12 3.64 4.54
CA THR A 239 11.26 2.53 5.50
C THR A 239 10.95 2.93 6.94
N GLN A 240 11.13 4.19 7.32
CA GLN A 240 10.75 4.71 8.63
C GLN A 240 9.24 4.70 8.86
N LEU A 241 8.44 4.80 7.79
CA LEU A 241 6.98 4.92 7.91
C LEU A 241 6.37 3.67 8.56
N PRO A 242 6.59 2.43 8.06
CA PRO A 242 6.07 1.24 8.73
C PRO A 242 6.76 0.99 10.09
N GLN A 243 8.04 1.36 10.25
CA GLN A 243 8.72 1.29 11.55
C GLN A 243 8.03 2.19 12.59
N ALA A 244 7.61 3.39 12.18
CA ALA A 244 6.92 4.35 13.02
C ALA A 244 5.55 3.81 13.46
N VAL A 245 4.84 3.13 12.56
CA VAL A 245 3.59 2.44 12.89
C VAL A 245 3.82 1.33 13.91
N GLY A 246 4.88 0.55 13.75
CA GLY A 246 5.26 -0.48 14.73
C GLY A 246 5.56 0.12 16.11
N ALA A 247 6.33 1.21 16.15
CA ALA A 247 6.61 1.94 17.40
C ALA A 247 5.34 2.52 18.03
N ALA A 248 4.42 3.06 17.23
CA ALA A 248 3.15 3.61 17.70
C ALA A 248 2.25 2.51 18.26
N TYR A 249 2.20 1.37 17.58
CA TYR A 249 1.47 0.21 18.05
C TYR A 249 2.05 -0.33 19.36
N ALA A 250 3.37 -0.31 19.53
CA ALA A 250 4.01 -0.65 20.81
C ALA A 250 3.62 0.32 21.93
N LEU A 251 3.60 1.64 21.68
CA LEU A 251 3.12 2.64 22.66
C LEU A 251 1.66 2.37 23.07
N LYS A 252 0.80 2.01 22.10
CA LYS A 252 -0.59 1.63 22.35
C LYS A 252 -0.70 0.38 23.22
N MET A 253 0.09 -0.66 22.93
CA MET A 253 0.12 -1.90 23.72
C MET A 253 0.60 -1.66 25.16
N ASP A 254 1.59 -0.78 25.32
CA ASP A 254 2.12 -0.35 26.63
C ASP A 254 1.19 0.66 27.36
N LYS A 255 0.13 1.14 26.70
CA LYS A 255 -0.81 2.14 27.21
C LYS A 255 -0.12 3.45 27.62
N LYS A 256 0.90 3.87 26.87
CA LYS A 256 1.57 5.15 27.08
C LYS A 256 0.75 6.30 26.48
N GLU A 257 0.69 7.42 27.19
CA GLU A 257 0.08 8.67 26.68
C GLU A 257 1.06 9.46 25.80
N ALA A 258 1.61 8.78 24.80
CA ALA A 258 2.56 9.31 23.84
C ALA A 258 2.16 8.86 22.43
N CYS A 259 2.57 9.64 21.44
CA CYS A 259 2.39 9.29 20.04
C CYS A 259 3.75 9.13 19.35
N VAL A 260 3.71 8.59 18.15
CA VAL A 260 4.83 8.65 17.22
C VAL A 260 4.56 9.74 16.20
N VAL A 261 5.57 10.51 15.85
CA VAL A 261 5.55 11.37 14.66
C VAL A 261 6.57 10.84 13.66
N THR A 262 6.17 10.78 12.39
CA THR A 262 7.10 10.46 11.31
C THR A 262 7.03 11.50 10.21
N TYR A 263 8.19 11.86 9.69
CA TYR A 263 8.36 12.86 8.64
C TYR A 263 8.62 12.16 7.31
N PHE A 264 8.09 12.72 6.24
CA PHE A 264 8.34 12.30 4.86
C PHE A 264 8.06 13.45 3.89
N GLY A 265 8.60 13.41 2.67
CA GLY A 265 8.30 14.40 1.64
C GLY A 265 7.27 13.93 0.63
N ASP A 266 6.90 14.81 -0.29
CA ASP A 266 5.94 14.50 -1.37
C ASP A 266 6.43 13.35 -2.26
N GLY A 267 7.74 13.27 -2.52
CA GLY A 267 8.39 12.20 -3.25
C GLY A 267 8.21 10.80 -2.64
N THR A 268 8.29 10.71 -1.32
CA THR A 268 8.18 9.44 -0.57
C THR A 268 6.81 8.80 -0.71
N THR A 269 5.78 9.55 -1.11
CA THR A 269 4.43 9.02 -1.27
C THR A 269 4.25 8.04 -2.42
N SER A 270 5.28 7.83 -3.24
CA SER A 270 5.30 6.85 -4.34
C SER A 270 5.95 5.51 -3.99
N GLU A 271 6.54 5.40 -2.79
CA GLU A 271 7.13 4.15 -2.30
C GLU A 271 6.08 3.21 -1.72
N GLY A 272 6.27 1.90 -1.89
CA GLY A 272 5.36 0.88 -1.35
C GLY A 272 5.19 0.94 0.17
N ASP A 273 6.24 1.35 0.89
CA ASP A 273 6.21 1.49 2.35
C ASP A 273 5.27 2.60 2.84
N PHE A 274 5.02 3.65 2.03
CA PHE A 274 4.00 4.65 2.34
C PHE A 274 2.60 4.02 2.37
N HIS A 275 2.29 3.19 1.38
CA HIS A 275 1.04 2.45 1.32
C HIS A 275 0.88 1.48 2.50
N ALA A 276 1.93 0.70 2.77
CA ALA A 276 1.94 -0.25 3.88
C ALA A 276 1.73 0.46 5.22
N ALA A 277 2.46 1.55 5.47
CA ALA A 277 2.36 2.31 6.72
C ALA A 277 0.96 2.87 6.95
N LEU A 278 0.36 3.55 5.97
CA LEU A 278 -0.99 4.11 6.14
C LEU A 278 -2.05 3.03 6.36
N ASN A 279 -1.97 1.91 5.63
CA ASN A 279 -2.93 0.82 5.80
C ASN A 279 -2.80 0.15 7.18
N PHE A 280 -1.58 -0.19 7.59
CA PHE A 280 -1.32 -0.77 8.92
C PHE A 280 -1.74 0.18 10.04
N ALA A 281 -1.41 1.47 9.94
CA ALA A 281 -1.77 2.44 10.95
C ALA A 281 -3.29 2.57 11.13
N ALA A 282 -4.05 2.53 10.02
CA ALA A 282 -5.50 2.59 10.05
C ALA A 282 -6.13 1.32 10.62
N VAL A 283 -5.69 0.15 10.16
CA VAL A 283 -6.23 -1.15 10.61
C VAL A 283 -5.91 -1.41 12.08
N LEU A 284 -4.67 -1.15 12.50
CA LEU A 284 -4.20 -1.34 13.87
C LEU A 284 -4.61 -0.20 14.80
N GLU A 285 -5.17 0.88 14.26
CA GLU A 285 -5.56 2.07 15.00
C GLU A 285 -4.37 2.57 15.85
N ALA A 286 -3.27 2.91 15.18
CA ALA A 286 -2.02 3.31 15.82
C ALA A 286 -2.00 4.83 16.14
N PRO A 287 -1.50 5.26 17.32
CA PRO A 287 -1.38 6.67 17.69
C PRO A 287 -0.17 7.33 17.01
N ILE A 288 -0.31 7.65 15.71
CA ILE A 288 0.78 8.18 14.87
C ILE A 288 0.36 9.42 14.09
N ILE A 289 1.28 10.38 13.96
CA ILE A 289 1.19 11.54 13.06
C ILE A 289 2.14 11.33 11.88
N PHE A 290 1.58 11.29 10.68
CA PHE A 290 2.28 11.30 9.40
C PHE A 290 2.40 12.75 8.92
N LEU A 291 3.57 13.34 9.06
CA LEU A 291 3.84 14.72 8.66
C LEU A 291 4.55 14.78 7.31
N CYS A 292 3.79 15.09 6.27
CA CYS A 292 4.30 15.28 4.91
C CYS A 292 4.83 16.71 4.73
N ARG A 293 6.10 16.85 4.34
CA ARG A 293 6.70 18.09 3.84
C ARG A 293 6.52 18.14 2.33
N ASN A 294 5.41 18.72 1.87
CA ASN A 294 5.21 18.93 0.45
C ASN A 294 5.95 20.20 0.04
N ASN A 295 7.21 20.05 -0.36
CA ASN A 295 8.10 21.15 -0.72
C ASN A 295 8.14 21.42 -2.24
N GLY A 296 7.33 20.65 -2.99
CA GLY A 296 7.03 20.80 -4.41
C GLY A 296 7.92 19.95 -5.31
N TRP A 297 8.94 19.29 -4.76
CA TRP A 297 9.99 18.68 -5.55
C TRP A 297 10.74 17.53 -4.86
N ALA A 298 10.86 16.44 -5.61
CA ALA A 298 11.66 15.26 -5.31
C ALA A 298 12.95 15.24 -6.15
N ILE A 299 14.08 15.72 -5.60
CA ILE A 299 15.31 16.02 -6.37
C ILE A 299 14.98 16.95 -7.55
N SER A 300 14.88 16.40 -8.77
CA SER A 300 14.52 17.08 -10.01
C SER A 300 13.08 16.86 -10.47
N THR A 301 12.35 15.94 -9.84
CA THR A 301 10.97 15.61 -10.20
C THR A 301 10.01 16.60 -9.53
N PRO A 302 9.22 17.37 -10.29
CA PRO A 302 8.20 18.24 -9.71
C PRO A 302 7.02 17.41 -9.18
N VAL A 303 6.32 17.92 -8.18
CA VAL A 303 5.16 17.24 -7.57
C VAL A 303 4.09 16.80 -8.58
N ALA A 304 3.93 17.51 -9.71
CA ALA A 304 2.98 17.16 -10.76
C ALA A 304 3.32 15.86 -11.52
N GLU A 305 4.59 15.47 -11.52
CA GLU A 305 5.07 14.18 -12.05
C GLU A 305 5.14 13.10 -10.95
N GLN A 306 5.02 13.49 -9.68
CA GLN A 306 5.00 12.58 -8.54
C GLN A 306 3.60 12.08 -8.21
N LEU A 307 2.62 12.99 -8.22
CA LEU A 307 1.24 12.76 -7.85
C LEU A 307 0.27 13.53 -8.75
N ARG A 308 -0.85 12.89 -9.10
CA ARG A 308 -1.99 13.53 -9.79
C ARG A 308 -3.17 13.83 -8.87
N SER A 309 -3.10 13.40 -7.62
CA SER A 309 -4.09 13.73 -6.60
C SER A 309 -3.98 15.19 -6.19
N ASP A 310 -5.01 15.71 -5.51
CA ASP A 310 -4.93 17.01 -4.84
C ASP A 310 -4.04 16.91 -3.59
N GLY A 311 -2.73 16.82 -3.80
CA GLY A 311 -1.70 16.65 -2.78
C GLY A 311 -1.81 15.33 -2.01
N VAL A 312 -1.20 15.32 -0.82
CA VAL A 312 -1.10 14.15 0.06
C VAL A 312 -2.27 14.09 1.06
N ALA A 313 -2.82 15.23 1.48
CA ALA A 313 -3.91 15.25 2.47
C ALA A 313 -5.13 14.43 2.00
N ILE A 314 -5.51 14.51 0.73
CA ILE A 314 -6.65 13.74 0.18
C ILE A 314 -6.44 12.22 0.27
N LYS A 315 -5.17 11.76 0.31
CA LYS A 315 -4.85 10.34 0.43
C LYS A 315 -5.35 9.74 1.75
N GLY A 316 -5.54 10.54 2.80
CA GLY A 316 -6.11 10.07 4.07
C GLY A 316 -7.44 9.32 3.92
N GLN A 317 -8.35 9.83 3.08
CA GLN A 317 -9.65 9.19 2.83
C GLN A 317 -9.52 7.80 2.19
N ALA A 318 -8.49 7.58 1.37
CA ALA A 318 -8.23 6.28 0.74
C ALA A 318 -7.75 5.20 1.72
N TYR A 319 -7.34 5.59 2.93
CA TYR A 319 -6.91 4.67 3.98
C TYR A 319 -7.84 4.69 5.21
N GLY A 320 -8.81 5.60 5.28
CA GLY A 320 -9.61 5.81 6.48
C GLY A 320 -8.83 6.55 7.58
N VAL A 321 -8.02 7.53 7.19
CA VAL A 321 -7.15 8.32 8.07
C VAL A 321 -7.54 9.80 7.95
N ARG A 322 -7.69 10.48 9.09
CA ARG A 322 -7.97 11.93 9.10
C ARG A 322 -6.78 12.71 8.60
N SER A 323 -7.03 13.79 7.89
CA SER A 323 -5.95 14.59 7.32
C SER A 323 -6.21 16.10 7.37
N ILE A 324 -5.16 16.89 7.28
CA ILE A 324 -5.25 18.35 7.14
C ILE A 324 -4.11 18.85 6.25
N ARG A 325 -4.38 19.90 5.47
CA ARG A 325 -3.35 20.67 4.76
C ARG A 325 -3.09 21.98 5.50
N VAL A 326 -1.83 22.30 5.75
CA VAL A 326 -1.40 23.47 6.52
C VAL A 326 -0.35 24.26 5.76
N ASP A 327 -0.30 25.57 5.97
CA ASP A 327 0.76 26.43 5.46
C ASP A 327 2.05 26.11 6.26
N GLY A 328 2.95 25.34 5.65
CA GLY A 328 4.19 24.88 6.27
C GLY A 328 5.16 26.02 6.58
N ASN A 329 4.96 27.20 6.00
CA ASN A 329 5.77 28.38 6.27
C ASN A 329 5.21 29.20 7.46
N ASP A 330 4.07 28.81 8.05
CA ASP A 330 3.36 29.53 9.11
C ASP A 330 3.49 28.78 10.44
N ALA A 331 4.33 29.33 11.32
CA ALA A 331 4.67 28.67 12.58
C ALA A 331 3.46 28.48 13.51
N LEU A 332 2.49 29.40 13.50
CA LEU A 332 1.30 29.27 14.34
C LEU A 332 0.33 28.22 13.78
N ALA A 333 0.21 28.16 12.45
CA ALA A 333 -0.61 27.15 11.78
C ALA A 333 -0.05 25.73 12.00
N VAL A 334 1.26 25.53 11.77
CA VAL A 334 1.94 24.24 11.98
C VAL A 334 1.85 23.83 13.45
N TYR A 335 2.21 24.70 14.39
CA TYR A 335 2.15 24.40 15.82
C TYR A 335 0.75 23.98 16.26
N SER A 336 -0.28 24.75 15.88
CA SER A 336 -1.66 24.47 16.27
C SER A 336 -2.16 23.15 15.66
N ALA A 337 -1.86 22.89 14.39
CA ALA A 337 -2.31 21.68 13.71
C ALA A 337 -1.63 20.41 14.26
N ILE A 338 -0.33 20.46 14.54
CA ILE A 338 0.40 19.32 15.12
C ILE A 338 -0.04 19.06 16.56
N ARG A 339 -0.31 20.10 17.35
CA ARG A 339 -0.82 19.93 18.70
C ARG A 339 -2.21 19.29 18.69
N ALA A 340 -3.12 19.77 17.84
CA ALA A 340 -4.43 19.16 17.67
C ALA A 340 -4.33 17.70 17.17
N ALA A 341 -3.44 17.44 16.22
CA ALA A 341 -3.17 16.09 15.73
C ALA A 341 -2.64 15.16 16.84
N ARG A 342 -1.69 15.63 17.65
CA ARG A 342 -1.17 14.88 18.79
C ARG A 342 -2.27 14.51 19.79
N GLU A 343 -3.08 15.50 20.19
CA GLU A 343 -4.17 15.27 21.13
C GLU A 343 -5.18 14.25 20.60
N MET A 344 -5.57 14.36 19.33
CA MET A 344 -6.47 13.40 18.67
C MET A 344 -5.83 12.00 18.55
N ALA A 345 -4.57 11.91 18.11
CA ALA A 345 -3.89 10.62 17.91
C ALA A 345 -3.79 9.83 19.22
N ILE A 346 -3.50 10.50 20.34
CA ILE A 346 -3.41 9.87 21.66
C ILE A 346 -4.81 9.53 22.20
N LYS A 347 -5.76 10.46 22.15
CA LYS A 347 -7.10 10.28 22.74
C LYS A 347 -7.92 9.22 22.00
N GLU A 348 -7.83 9.22 20.67
CA GLU A 348 -8.63 8.33 19.82
C GLU A 348 -7.86 7.08 19.40
N GLN A 349 -6.55 7.01 19.66
CA GLN A 349 -5.68 5.93 19.21
C GLN A 349 -5.82 5.71 17.71
N ARG A 350 -5.68 6.78 16.93
CA ARG A 350 -5.86 6.75 15.48
C ARG A 350 -4.79 7.55 14.76
N PRO A 351 -4.41 7.14 13.54
CA PRO A 351 -3.44 7.87 12.75
C PRO A 351 -4.01 9.19 12.23
N ILE A 352 -3.11 10.14 11.96
CA ILE A 352 -3.44 11.44 11.36
C ILE A 352 -2.39 11.81 10.33
N ILE A 353 -2.81 12.37 9.19
CA ILE A 353 -1.91 12.93 8.18
C ILE A 353 -1.94 14.45 8.26
N VAL A 354 -0.77 15.07 8.24
CA VAL A 354 -0.62 16.52 8.12
C VAL A 354 0.23 16.79 6.89
N GLU A 355 -0.33 17.45 5.88
CA GLU A 355 0.40 17.92 4.71
C GLU A 355 0.80 19.38 4.93
N ALA A 356 2.07 19.62 5.21
CA ALA A 356 2.65 20.95 5.33
C ALA A 356 3.15 21.42 3.97
N MET A 357 2.49 22.43 3.42
CA MET A 357 2.87 23.05 2.15
C MET A 357 4.01 24.03 2.39
N ALA A 358 5.21 23.68 1.91
CA ALA A 358 6.41 24.53 1.98
C ALA A 358 7.06 24.60 0.60
N TYR A 359 8.23 25.24 0.47
CA TYR A 359 8.96 25.22 -0.78
C TYR A 359 10.46 25.02 -0.53
N ARG A 360 11.08 24.11 -1.28
CA ARG A 360 12.51 23.85 -1.18
C ARG A 360 13.30 24.93 -1.92
N VAL A 361 13.68 25.99 -1.20
CA VAL A 361 14.41 27.14 -1.77
C VAL A 361 15.83 26.75 -2.19
N SER A 362 16.47 25.84 -1.46
CA SER A 362 17.80 25.35 -1.73
C SER A 362 17.84 24.29 -2.84
N ASP A 363 19.07 24.00 -3.30
CA ASP A 363 19.37 22.74 -3.99
C ASP A 363 18.94 21.53 -3.15
N HIS A 364 18.80 20.38 -3.81
CA HIS A 364 18.38 19.14 -3.15
C HIS A 364 19.40 18.73 -2.10
N SER A 365 20.67 18.74 -2.49
CA SER A 365 21.81 18.51 -1.63
C SER A 365 23.00 19.27 -2.18
N SER A 366 24.09 19.22 -1.45
CA SER A 366 25.36 19.75 -1.93
C SER A 366 25.93 19.04 -3.18
N SER A 367 25.31 17.95 -3.65
CA SER A 367 25.64 17.24 -4.90
C SER A 367 24.69 17.58 -6.06
N ASP A 368 23.74 18.49 -5.85
CA ASP A 368 22.70 18.87 -6.80
C ASP A 368 22.89 20.32 -7.28
N ASP A 369 22.29 20.63 -8.43
CA ASP A 369 22.20 21.97 -8.98
C ASP A 369 20.78 22.17 -9.52
N SER A 370 19.95 22.84 -8.71
CA SER A 370 18.53 23.05 -9.00
C SER A 370 18.27 23.94 -10.21
N THR A 371 19.24 24.76 -10.62
CA THR A 371 19.08 25.66 -11.77
C THR A 371 18.99 24.91 -13.11
N LYS A 372 19.30 23.61 -13.11
CA LYS A 372 19.16 22.74 -14.29
C LYS A 372 17.73 22.32 -14.58
N TYR A 373 16.85 22.38 -13.59
CA TYR A 373 15.48 21.86 -13.72
C TYR A 373 14.41 22.77 -13.06
N ARG A 374 14.81 23.88 -12.44
CA ARG A 374 13.91 24.92 -11.91
C ARG A 374 14.27 26.28 -12.47
N SER A 375 13.26 27.15 -12.61
CA SER A 375 13.51 28.54 -12.98
C SER A 375 14.09 29.33 -11.82
N ARG A 376 15.00 30.27 -12.11
CA ARG A 376 15.55 31.17 -11.08
C ARG A 376 14.47 32.09 -10.51
N GLU A 377 13.51 32.45 -11.35
CA GLU A 377 12.36 33.28 -11.00
C GLU A 377 11.47 32.61 -9.94
N GLU A 378 11.21 31.29 -10.08
CA GLU A 378 10.46 30.51 -9.09
C GLU A 378 11.19 30.45 -7.75
N ILE A 379 12.50 30.15 -7.76
CA ILE A 379 13.32 30.09 -6.55
C ILE A 379 13.31 31.45 -5.83
N GLU A 380 13.50 32.54 -6.57
CA GLU A 380 13.54 33.89 -6.01
C GLU A 380 12.16 34.36 -5.49
N TYR A 381 11.07 33.96 -6.16
CA TYR A 381 9.71 34.21 -5.70
C TYR A 381 9.46 33.63 -4.31
N TRP A 382 9.93 32.40 -4.05
CA TRP A 382 9.80 31.73 -2.76
C TRP A 382 10.81 32.22 -1.73
N ARG A 383 12.04 32.54 -2.14
CA ARG A 383 13.06 33.13 -1.26
C ARG A 383 12.58 34.44 -0.62
N ARG A 384 11.88 35.29 -1.39
CA ARG A 384 11.27 36.54 -0.90
C ARG A 384 10.15 36.31 0.12
N ARG A 385 9.54 35.12 0.13
CA ARG A 385 8.49 34.69 1.07
C ARG A 385 9.07 33.85 2.21
N CYS A 386 10.20 34.30 2.76
CA CYS A 386 10.89 33.62 3.85
C CYS A 386 9.96 33.38 5.06
N SER A 387 9.82 32.11 5.44
CA SER A 387 8.97 31.63 6.52
C SER A 387 9.40 32.17 7.88
N VAL A 388 10.70 32.16 8.16
CA VAL A 388 11.31 32.70 9.39
C VAL A 388 11.08 34.20 9.51
N ALA A 389 11.17 34.94 8.40
CA ALA A 389 10.89 36.38 8.38
C ALA A 389 9.41 36.70 8.68
N ARG A 390 8.47 35.86 8.21
CA ARG A 390 7.05 36.01 8.55
C ARG A 390 6.82 35.86 10.06
N PHE A 391 7.46 34.87 10.70
CA PHE A 391 7.35 34.68 12.14
C PHE A 391 8.04 35.80 12.94
N ARG A 392 9.19 36.29 12.46
CA ARG A 392 9.87 37.48 13.03
C ARG A 392 8.94 38.69 13.12
N LYS A 393 8.25 39.02 12.01
CA LYS A 393 7.33 40.15 11.97
C LYS A 393 6.23 40.02 13.03
N TRP A 394 5.73 38.80 13.25
CA TRP A 394 4.71 38.55 14.26
C TRP A 394 5.26 38.78 15.68
N ILE A 395 6.41 38.20 16.05
CA ILE A 395 6.99 38.40 17.39
C ILE A 395 7.41 39.85 17.65
N GLN A 396 7.89 40.57 16.64
CA GLN A 396 8.23 42.00 16.73
C GLN A 396 6.98 42.86 16.97
N LYS A 397 5.89 42.59 16.25
CA LYS A 397 4.59 43.26 16.46
C LYS A 397 4.03 43.05 17.86
N ASN A 398 4.33 41.90 18.48
CA ASN A 398 3.96 41.62 19.87
C ASN A 398 4.94 42.23 20.90
N GLY A 399 6.01 42.90 20.46
CA GLY A 399 7.02 43.50 21.33
C GLY A 399 7.92 42.47 22.02
N TRP A 400 8.09 41.29 21.43
CA TRP A 400 8.84 40.18 22.04
C TRP A 400 10.26 40.02 21.50
N TRP A 401 10.57 40.71 20.39
CA TRP A 401 11.86 40.70 19.72
C TRP A 401 12.14 42.07 19.11
N SER A 402 13.39 42.55 19.16
CA SER A 402 13.83 43.80 18.53
C SER A 402 14.87 43.57 17.42
N ASP A 403 15.19 44.60 16.66
CA ASP A 403 16.25 44.52 15.63
C ASP A 403 17.65 44.47 16.26
N GLU A 404 17.83 45.06 17.44
CA GLU A 404 19.05 44.94 18.23
C GLU A 404 19.26 43.50 18.74
N GLU A 405 18.21 42.90 19.31
CA GLU A 405 18.23 41.49 19.77
C GLU A 405 18.53 40.53 18.60
N GLU A 406 18.02 40.81 17.40
CA GLU A 406 18.34 40.04 16.19
C GLU A 406 19.83 40.07 15.87
N LEU A 407 20.42 41.27 15.79
CA LEU A 407 21.82 41.45 15.40
C LEU A 407 22.76 40.77 16.40
N GLU A 408 22.50 40.96 17.69
CA GLU A 408 23.24 40.32 18.77
C GLU A 408 23.11 38.80 18.72
N PHE A 409 21.88 38.27 18.62
CA PHE A 409 21.64 36.83 18.61
C PHE A 409 22.30 36.14 17.40
N ARG A 410 22.20 36.72 16.19
CA ARG A 410 22.83 36.16 14.99
C ARG A 410 24.34 36.16 15.09
N GLY A 411 24.94 37.24 15.59
CA GLY A 411 26.39 37.35 15.79
C GLY A 411 26.90 36.28 16.76
N ASN A 412 26.29 36.21 17.95
CA ASN A 412 26.65 35.23 18.99
C ASN A 412 26.45 33.78 18.50
N THR A 413 25.34 33.50 17.81
CA THR A 413 25.07 32.15 17.29
C THR A 413 26.06 31.75 16.21
N LYS A 414 26.42 32.67 15.29
CA LYS A 414 27.43 32.42 14.26
C LYS A 414 28.77 32.03 14.88
N GLU A 415 29.20 32.76 15.90
CA GLU A 415 30.44 32.46 16.63
C GLU A 415 30.37 31.06 17.29
N GLN A 416 29.26 30.73 17.96
CA GLN A 416 29.08 29.42 18.59
C GLN A 416 29.13 28.25 17.59
N VAL A 417 28.52 28.40 16.42
CA VAL A 417 28.53 27.36 15.38
C VAL A 417 29.95 27.17 14.81
N LEU A 418 30.68 28.27 14.56
CA LEU A 418 32.07 28.19 14.10
C LEU A 418 32.98 27.54 15.14
N GLN A 419 32.87 27.94 16.41
CA GLN A 419 33.63 27.33 17.51
C GLN A 419 33.36 25.83 17.64
N ALA A 420 32.08 25.41 17.49
CA ALA A 420 31.72 23.99 17.53
C ALA A 420 32.29 23.20 16.34
N LEU A 421 32.40 23.83 15.16
CA LEU A 421 33.00 23.23 13.97
C LEU A 421 34.51 23.09 14.12
N GLU A 422 35.21 24.16 14.50
CA GLU A 422 36.66 24.17 14.75
C GLU A 422 37.06 23.11 15.77
N LYS A 423 36.34 23.07 16.92
CA LYS A 423 36.58 22.04 17.94
C LYS A 423 36.35 20.62 17.43
N ALA A 424 35.37 20.41 16.55
CA ALA A 424 35.12 19.11 15.96
C ALA A 424 36.19 18.69 14.95
N GLU A 425 36.84 19.64 14.27
CA GLU A 425 37.97 19.38 13.36
C GLU A 425 39.25 19.00 14.11
N GLU A 426 39.47 19.60 15.28
CA GLU A 426 40.57 19.24 16.18
C GLU A 426 40.37 17.88 16.87
N THR A 427 39.14 17.35 16.87
CA THR A 427 38.81 16.08 17.52
C THR A 427 39.22 14.90 16.64
N GLU A 428 39.98 13.97 17.23
CA GLU A 428 40.44 12.73 16.55
C GLU A 428 39.29 11.89 15.99
N LYS A 429 39.56 11.11 14.94
CA LYS A 429 38.62 10.11 14.41
C LYS A 429 38.43 8.93 15.38
N PRO A 430 37.31 8.20 15.30
CA PRO A 430 37.12 6.96 16.03
C PRO A 430 38.21 5.92 15.69
N PRO A 431 38.56 5.02 16.64
CA PRO A 431 39.52 3.95 16.37
C PRO A 431 39.00 2.98 15.30
N LEU A 432 39.89 2.46 14.46
CA LEU A 432 39.52 1.51 13.39
C LEU A 432 38.82 0.24 13.92
N ALA A 433 39.11 -0.16 15.17
CA ALA A 433 38.44 -1.26 15.85
C ALA A 433 36.91 -1.10 15.91
N ASP A 434 36.42 0.14 16.00
CA ASP A 434 34.98 0.42 16.02
C ASP A 434 34.27 0.08 14.70
N LEU A 435 35.00 -0.17 13.61
CA LEU A 435 34.42 -0.70 12.37
C LEU A 435 33.75 -2.07 12.60
N PHE A 436 34.28 -2.87 13.52
CA PHE A 436 33.84 -4.26 13.76
C PHE A 436 32.84 -4.39 14.92
N THR A 437 32.67 -3.33 15.72
CA THR A 437 31.75 -3.34 16.87
C THR A 437 30.32 -3.01 16.43
N ASP A 438 29.31 -3.48 17.18
CA ASP A 438 27.87 -3.24 16.97
C ASP A 438 27.26 -3.78 15.65
N VAL A 439 28.02 -4.51 14.82
CA VAL A 439 27.45 -5.34 13.73
C VAL A 439 26.50 -6.40 14.30
N TYR A 440 26.89 -6.94 15.45
CA TYR A 440 26.08 -7.79 16.32
C TYR A 440 26.21 -7.29 17.76
N ASP A 441 25.26 -7.65 18.63
CA ASP A 441 25.31 -7.37 20.08
C ASP A 441 26.60 -7.94 20.73
N GLN A 442 27.03 -9.12 20.27
CA GLN A 442 28.32 -9.72 20.61
C GLN A 442 29.14 -9.96 19.36
N ILE A 443 30.39 -9.50 19.35
CA ILE A 443 31.29 -9.63 18.20
C ILE A 443 31.59 -11.11 17.93
N PRO A 444 31.14 -11.68 16.80
CA PRO A 444 31.38 -13.08 16.48
C PRO A 444 32.87 -13.34 16.16
N LEU A 445 33.29 -14.60 16.28
CA LEU A 445 34.70 -15.00 16.07
C LEU A 445 35.28 -14.51 14.73
N HIS A 446 34.50 -14.59 13.64
CA HIS A 446 34.98 -14.16 12.33
C HIS A 446 35.28 -12.65 12.26
N LEU A 447 34.53 -11.79 12.98
CA LEU A 447 34.84 -10.35 13.05
C LEU A 447 36.05 -10.09 13.96
N GLN A 448 36.22 -10.87 15.04
CA GLN A 448 37.42 -10.79 15.88
C GLN A 448 38.67 -11.18 15.09
N GLU A 449 38.57 -12.20 14.24
CA GLU A 449 39.66 -12.61 13.34
C GLU A 449 39.98 -11.53 12.31
N GLN A 450 38.97 -10.91 11.70
CA GLN A 450 39.14 -9.78 10.78
C GLN A 450 39.80 -8.58 11.46
N GLU A 451 39.36 -8.21 12.67
CA GLU A 451 39.96 -7.12 13.45
C GLU A 451 41.45 -7.40 13.73
N ARG A 452 41.79 -8.62 14.18
CA ARG A 452 43.19 -9.05 14.41
C ARG A 452 44.01 -9.04 13.12
N GLY A 453 43.41 -9.45 12.01
CA GLY A 453 44.01 -9.45 10.67
C GLY A 453 44.19 -8.06 10.06
N SER A 454 43.46 -7.06 10.57
CA SER A 454 43.45 -5.67 10.08
C SER A 454 44.52 -4.78 10.74
N LYS A 455 45.51 -5.36 11.44
CA LYS A 455 46.65 -4.58 11.93
C LYS A 455 47.40 -3.95 10.72
N PRO A 456 47.76 -2.66 10.78
CA PRO A 456 48.00 -1.89 9.55
C PRO A 456 49.28 -2.30 8.82
N PHE A 457 49.16 -2.58 7.52
CA PHE A 457 50.21 -2.24 6.56
C PHE A 457 50.16 -0.72 6.38
N SER A 458 51.19 -0.01 6.85
CA SER A 458 51.28 1.44 6.69
C SER A 458 51.57 1.80 5.23
N TYR A 459 50.62 2.39 4.50
CA TYR A 459 50.92 3.17 3.31
C TYR A 459 49.77 4.14 2.96
N PHE A 460 50.07 5.44 3.04
CA PHE A 460 49.83 6.51 2.05
C PHE A 460 49.61 7.87 2.74
N GLU A 461 50.61 8.73 2.64
CA GLU A 461 50.48 10.18 2.78
C GLU A 461 49.75 10.75 1.56
N SER A 462 48.68 11.53 1.78
CA SER A 462 48.05 12.34 0.73
C SER A 462 48.42 13.82 0.91
N LYS A 463 48.97 14.42 -0.15
CA LYS A 463 49.35 15.83 -0.25
C LYS A 463 48.15 16.78 -0.09
N GLN A 464 48.35 17.85 0.68
CA GLN A 464 47.48 19.02 0.75
C GLN A 464 47.43 19.76 -0.61
N LEU A 465 46.24 20.22 -0.99
CA LEU A 465 46.00 21.18 -2.07
C LEU A 465 45.41 22.45 -1.45
N GLU A 466 45.99 23.61 -1.76
CA GLU A 466 45.51 24.93 -1.36
C GLU A 466 44.40 25.44 -2.30
N PRO A 467 43.31 26.07 -1.80
CA PRO A 467 42.35 26.79 -2.62
C PRO A 467 42.63 28.31 -2.67
N GLN A 468 42.51 28.90 -3.87
CA GLN A 468 42.49 30.35 -4.10
C GLN A 468 41.07 30.93 -3.88
N CYS A 469 41.01 32.06 -3.17
CA CYS A 469 39.79 32.81 -2.86
C CYS A 469 39.32 33.70 -4.03
N TYR A 470 38.01 33.77 -4.24
CA TYR A 470 37.33 34.92 -4.84
C TYR A 470 36.15 35.31 -3.94
N TYR A 471 36.07 36.59 -3.58
CA TYR A 471 35.01 37.20 -2.80
C TYR A 471 34.11 38.02 -3.72
N GLU A 472 32.80 37.85 -3.61
CA GLU A 472 31.81 38.86 -3.97
C GLU A 472 30.75 38.88 -2.86
N GLU A 473 30.69 39.99 -2.11
CA GLU A 473 29.57 40.33 -1.22
C GLU A 473 28.61 41.22 -2.03
N GLU A 474 27.34 40.84 -2.11
CA GLU A 474 26.28 41.74 -2.58
C GLU A 474 25.22 41.92 -1.48
N ASP A 475 25.20 43.13 -0.92
CA ASP A 475 24.10 43.65 -0.10
C ASP A 475 22.97 44.15 -1.02
N TYR A 476 21.75 43.64 -0.84
CA TYR A 476 20.57 44.17 -1.53
C TYR A 476 19.49 44.64 -0.56
N HIS A 477 19.16 45.92 -0.68
CA HIS A 477 17.91 46.50 -0.21
C HIS A 477 16.72 45.97 -1.04
N VAL A 478 15.66 45.53 -0.37
CA VAL A 478 14.45 45.00 -1.01
C VAL A 478 13.27 45.93 -0.77
N ASP A 479 12.78 46.55 -1.85
CA ASP A 479 11.47 47.19 -1.92
C ASP A 479 10.40 46.15 -2.22
N ILE A 480 9.46 45.98 -1.30
CA ILE A 480 8.35 45.02 -1.40
C ILE A 480 7.14 45.70 -2.06
N LYS A 481 6.77 45.27 -3.26
CA LYS A 481 5.43 45.55 -3.81
C LYS A 481 4.43 44.50 -3.30
N HIS A 482 3.31 44.99 -2.77
CA HIS A 482 2.19 44.21 -2.27
C HIS A 482 1.54 43.35 -3.36
N ASP A 483 1.33 42.08 -3.07
CA ASP A 483 0.50 41.17 -3.87
C ASP A 483 -0.60 40.60 -2.95
N GLU A 484 -1.84 41.00 -3.23
CA GLU A 484 -3.05 40.79 -2.43
C GLU A 484 -3.76 39.45 -2.73
N ASN A 485 -3.01 38.36 -2.99
CA ASN A 485 -3.66 37.10 -3.37
C ASN A 485 -3.94 36.19 -2.16
N GLN A 486 -5.22 35.86 -1.97
CA GLN A 486 -5.76 34.92 -0.96
C GLN A 486 -5.48 33.44 -1.27
N ALA A 487 -4.52 33.14 -2.15
CA ALA A 487 -4.17 31.79 -2.57
C ALA A 487 -2.64 31.64 -2.73
N MET A 488 -2.14 30.43 -2.52
CA MET A 488 -0.75 30.03 -2.74
C MET A 488 -0.59 29.52 -4.16
N ASP A 489 0.35 30.10 -4.93
CA ASP A 489 0.73 29.60 -6.24
C ASP A 489 1.89 28.60 -6.07
N PHE A 490 1.57 27.31 -6.14
CA PHE A 490 2.48 26.20 -5.83
C PHE A 490 2.79 25.38 -7.09
N PRO A 491 3.95 24.70 -7.23
CA PRO A 491 4.25 23.89 -8.43
C PRO A 491 3.17 22.84 -8.76
N GLY A 492 2.45 22.36 -7.75
CA GLY A 492 1.30 21.45 -7.91
C GLY A 492 -0.03 22.14 -8.25
N GLY A 493 -0.08 23.46 -8.47
CA GLY A 493 -1.28 24.27 -8.77
C GLY A 493 -1.69 25.24 -7.64
N LYS A 494 -2.63 26.14 -7.93
CA LYS A 494 -3.11 27.15 -6.96
C LYS A 494 -3.94 26.56 -5.83
N ILE A 495 -3.67 26.95 -4.59
CA ILE A 495 -4.33 26.43 -3.38
C ILE A 495 -4.94 27.59 -2.57
N PRO A 496 -6.25 27.55 -2.24
CA PRO A 496 -6.88 28.60 -1.43
C PRO A 496 -6.48 28.49 0.04
N PHE A 497 -6.43 29.61 0.76
CA PHE A 497 -6.21 29.63 2.21
C PHE A 497 -7.51 29.66 3.01
N VAL A 498 -7.52 29.05 4.19
CA VAL A 498 -8.59 29.16 5.20
C VAL A 498 -8.02 29.47 6.58
N SER A 499 -8.71 30.32 7.34
CA SER A 499 -8.30 30.71 8.70
C SER A 499 -8.86 29.81 9.81
N GLN A 500 -9.82 28.94 9.48
CA GLN A 500 -10.38 27.94 10.39
C GLN A 500 -9.66 26.61 10.23
N MET A 501 -9.20 26.04 11.34
CA MET A 501 -8.62 24.70 11.34
C MET A 501 -9.74 23.68 11.13
N LYS A 502 -9.66 22.91 10.04
CA LYS A 502 -10.62 21.85 9.74
C LYS A 502 -9.89 20.62 9.22
N PHE A 503 -9.94 19.54 10.00
CA PHE A 503 -9.50 18.23 9.55
C PHE A 503 -10.53 17.65 8.58
N ILE A 504 -10.02 17.06 7.50
CA ILE A 504 -10.77 16.22 6.57
C ILE A 504 -11.03 14.90 7.30
N SER A 505 -12.31 14.51 7.38
CA SER A 505 -12.68 13.24 7.99
C SER A 505 -12.20 12.07 7.15
N GLU A 506 -11.89 10.98 7.85
CA GLU A 506 -11.54 9.67 7.31
C GLU A 506 -12.58 9.09 6.34
N SER A 507 -13.85 9.50 6.46
CA SER A 507 -14.95 9.06 5.60
C SER A 507 -16.03 10.13 5.50
N SER A 508 -16.85 10.07 4.45
CA SER A 508 -18.09 10.85 4.39
C SER A 508 -19.12 10.34 5.40
N GLU A 509 -20.06 11.18 5.82
CA GLU A 509 -21.17 10.79 6.71
C GLU A 509 -22.02 9.66 6.11
N THR A 510 -22.22 9.70 4.80
CA THR A 510 -22.88 8.65 4.02
C THR A 510 -21.87 7.88 3.19
N ARG A 511 -21.96 6.55 3.20
CA ARG A 511 -21.14 5.72 2.31
C ARG A 511 -21.47 5.96 0.84
N LEU A 512 -20.46 5.84 0.00
CA LEU A 512 -20.55 5.89 -1.45
C LEU A 512 -21.60 4.89 -1.93
N ALA A 513 -22.56 5.42 -2.68
CA ALA A 513 -23.63 4.65 -3.28
C ALA A 513 -23.12 3.70 -4.37
N CYS A 514 -23.88 2.65 -4.60
CA CYS A 514 -23.58 1.58 -5.52
C CYS A 514 -24.51 1.64 -6.73
N TYR A 515 -23.97 1.79 -7.93
CA TYR A 515 -24.76 1.84 -9.16
C TYR A 515 -25.43 0.48 -9.43
N ARG A 516 -26.77 0.50 -9.55
CA ARG A 516 -27.61 -0.69 -9.77
C ARG A 516 -28.72 -0.39 -10.77
N VAL A 517 -28.99 -1.35 -11.65
CA VAL A 517 -30.02 -1.27 -12.69
C VAL A 517 -31.20 -2.17 -12.36
N LEU A 518 -30.95 -3.43 -11.98
CA LEU A 518 -31.95 -4.43 -11.67
C LEU A 518 -32.19 -4.55 -10.17
N ASP A 519 -33.46 -4.56 -9.77
CA ASP A 519 -33.85 -4.95 -8.42
C ASP A 519 -33.67 -6.47 -8.19
N ASN A 520 -33.89 -6.94 -6.96
CA ASN A 520 -33.76 -8.37 -6.62
C ASN A 520 -34.74 -9.30 -7.37
N ASN A 521 -35.77 -8.73 -8.00
CA ASN A 521 -36.75 -9.43 -8.81
C ASN A 521 -36.40 -9.39 -10.31
N GLY A 522 -35.27 -8.82 -10.70
CA GLY A 522 -34.86 -8.69 -12.09
C GLY A 522 -35.73 -7.70 -12.88
N SER A 523 -36.35 -6.73 -12.21
CA SER A 523 -36.99 -5.58 -12.87
C SER A 523 -36.03 -4.39 -12.90
N PRO A 524 -35.98 -3.61 -13.98
CA PRO A 524 -35.26 -2.35 -13.98
C PRO A 524 -35.83 -1.38 -12.93
N ILE A 525 -34.94 -0.77 -12.15
CA ILE A 525 -35.30 0.25 -11.17
C ILE A 525 -35.81 1.49 -11.94
N PRO A 526 -36.92 2.12 -11.51
CA PRO A 526 -37.44 3.31 -12.17
C PRO A 526 -36.39 4.41 -12.33
N GLY A 527 -36.31 5.00 -13.52
CA GLY A 527 -35.34 6.06 -13.84
C GLY A 527 -33.90 5.56 -14.06
N SER A 528 -33.65 4.25 -14.05
CA SER A 528 -32.32 3.71 -14.40
C SER A 528 -31.96 4.02 -15.84
N VAL A 529 -30.74 4.53 -16.04
CA VAL A 529 -30.16 4.80 -17.36
C VAL A 529 -29.02 3.80 -17.55
N PHE A 530 -29.18 2.88 -18.49
CA PHE A 530 -28.21 1.81 -18.75
C PHE A 530 -28.11 1.53 -20.26
N GLU A 531 -27.02 0.88 -20.66
CA GLU A 531 -26.80 0.50 -22.05
C GLU A 531 -27.79 -0.59 -22.46
N GLN A 532 -28.54 -0.36 -23.54
CA GLN A 532 -29.55 -1.32 -24.00
C GLN A 532 -28.89 -2.61 -24.52
N VAL A 533 -29.27 -3.74 -23.94
CA VAL A 533 -28.76 -5.07 -24.29
C VAL A 533 -29.77 -5.80 -25.17
N LYS A 534 -29.36 -6.20 -26.37
CA LYS A 534 -30.20 -6.99 -27.29
C LYS A 534 -30.40 -8.42 -26.77
N LYS A 535 -31.50 -9.07 -27.18
CA LYS A 535 -31.84 -10.46 -26.83
C LYS A 535 -30.65 -11.42 -26.95
N ASP A 536 -29.98 -11.47 -28.10
CA ASP A 536 -28.90 -12.43 -28.36
C ASP A 536 -27.73 -12.25 -27.40
N LEU A 537 -27.38 -11.00 -27.10
CA LEU A 537 -26.30 -10.68 -26.16
C LEU A 537 -26.70 -11.05 -24.73
N ALA A 538 -27.93 -10.75 -24.31
CA ALA A 538 -28.45 -11.10 -22.99
C ALA A 538 -28.49 -12.63 -22.78
N VAL A 539 -29.04 -13.36 -23.75
CA VAL A 539 -29.13 -14.82 -23.71
C VAL A 539 -27.72 -15.44 -23.72
N LYS A 540 -26.78 -14.92 -24.52
CA LYS A 540 -25.39 -15.37 -24.51
C LYS A 540 -24.74 -15.15 -23.14
N MET A 541 -24.87 -13.97 -22.54
CA MET A 541 -24.34 -13.69 -21.20
C MET A 541 -24.91 -14.68 -20.18
N TYR A 542 -26.23 -14.87 -20.19
CA TYR A 542 -26.89 -15.80 -19.28
C TYR A 542 -26.42 -17.24 -19.43
N ARG A 543 -26.37 -17.75 -20.67
CA ARG A 543 -25.89 -19.10 -20.95
C ARG A 543 -24.46 -19.32 -20.45
N ASN A 544 -23.56 -18.35 -20.65
CA ASN A 544 -22.18 -18.43 -20.16
C ASN A 544 -22.10 -18.39 -18.62
N MET A 545 -22.94 -17.60 -17.95
CA MET A 545 -23.04 -17.63 -16.48
C MET A 545 -23.49 -19.00 -15.96
N VAL A 546 -24.48 -19.61 -16.62
CA VAL A 546 -24.97 -20.96 -16.28
C VAL A 546 -23.91 -22.02 -16.54
N THR A 547 -23.20 -21.95 -17.68
CA THR A 547 -22.08 -22.84 -17.98
C THR A 547 -20.99 -22.74 -16.93
N LEU A 548 -20.62 -21.53 -16.51
CA LEU A 548 -19.63 -21.31 -15.45
C LEU A 548 -20.06 -21.93 -14.12
N GLN A 549 -21.33 -21.79 -13.72
CA GLN A 549 -21.85 -22.44 -12.52
C GLN A 549 -21.79 -23.98 -12.60
N ILE A 550 -22.07 -24.54 -13.78
CA ILE A 550 -22.01 -26.00 -14.00
C ILE A 550 -20.55 -26.48 -13.93
N MET A 551 -19.63 -25.77 -14.57
CA MET A 551 -18.18 -26.03 -14.47
C MET A 551 -17.73 -26.01 -13.03
N ASP A 552 -18.07 -24.96 -12.28
CA ASP A 552 -17.66 -24.81 -10.88
C ASP A 552 -18.13 -25.97 -10.01
N ASN A 553 -19.40 -26.38 -10.15
CA ASN A 553 -19.94 -27.50 -9.36
C ASN A 553 -19.26 -28.83 -9.71
N ILE A 554 -19.00 -29.10 -11.00
CA ILE A 554 -18.40 -30.37 -11.43
C ILE A 554 -16.92 -30.42 -11.02
N PHE A 555 -16.17 -29.34 -11.23
CA PHE A 555 -14.73 -29.33 -10.97
C PHE A 555 -14.41 -29.25 -9.48
N ASP A 556 -15.20 -28.53 -8.68
CA ASP A 556 -15.07 -28.55 -7.22
C ASP A 556 -15.33 -29.95 -6.64
N GLU A 557 -16.35 -30.65 -7.15
CA GLU A 557 -16.64 -32.04 -6.76
C GLU A 557 -15.55 -33.01 -7.24
N ALA A 558 -15.03 -32.82 -8.46
CA ALA A 558 -13.91 -33.61 -8.97
C ALA A 558 -12.65 -33.42 -8.10
N GLN A 559 -12.41 -32.21 -7.59
CA GLN A 559 -11.34 -31.95 -6.63
C GLN A 559 -11.57 -32.69 -5.31
N LYS A 560 -12.79 -32.65 -4.75
CA LYS A 560 -13.16 -33.39 -3.53
C LYS A 560 -12.97 -34.90 -3.65
N GLN A 561 -13.13 -35.43 -4.87
CA GLN A 561 -12.86 -36.83 -5.22
C GLN A 561 -11.36 -37.14 -5.44
N GLY A 562 -10.47 -36.15 -5.33
CA GLY A 562 -9.03 -36.29 -5.58
C GLY A 562 -8.66 -36.47 -7.06
N ARG A 563 -9.55 -36.10 -7.98
CA ARG A 563 -9.32 -36.11 -9.44
C ARG A 563 -8.53 -34.88 -9.87
N LEU A 564 -8.83 -33.73 -9.26
CA LEU A 564 -8.06 -32.49 -9.40
C LEU A 564 -7.26 -32.22 -8.12
N SER A 565 -6.10 -31.56 -8.23
CA SER A 565 -5.29 -31.20 -7.07
C SER A 565 -5.85 -29.97 -6.33
N LEU A 566 -6.38 -28.99 -7.06
CA LEU A 566 -6.93 -27.73 -6.54
C LEU A 566 -8.06 -27.25 -7.45
N TYR A 567 -9.05 -26.57 -6.89
CA TYR A 567 -10.03 -25.81 -7.65
C TYR A 567 -10.49 -24.56 -6.88
N MET A 568 -10.94 -23.53 -7.61
CA MET A 568 -11.51 -22.32 -7.01
C MET A 568 -12.78 -21.92 -7.75
N ALA A 569 -13.93 -22.08 -7.09
CA ALA A 569 -15.21 -21.68 -7.65
C ALA A 569 -15.41 -20.15 -7.64
N THR A 570 -16.30 -19.67 -8.51
CA THR A 570 -16.66 -18.26 -8.71
C THR A 570 -18.09 -17.92 -8.26
N VAL A 571 -18.69 -18.78 -7.44
CA VAL A 571 -20.10 -18.64 -7.01
C VAL A 571 -20.35 -17.29 -6.32
N GLY A 572 -21.23 -16.48 -6.91
CA GLY A 572 -21.54 -15.12 -6.48
C GLY A 572 -20.85 -14.02 -7.31
N GLU A 573 -19.86 -14.37 -8.12
CA GLU A 573 -19.02 -13.46 -8.92
C GLU A 573 -19.12 -13.72 -10.44
N GLU A 574 -20.06 -14.58 -10.87
CA GLU A 574 -20.26 -14.99 -12.27
C GLU A 574 -20.66 -13.80 -13.16
N VAL A 575 -21.45 -12.89 -12.60
CA VAL A 575 -21.88 -11.68 -13.29
C VAL A 575 -20.70 -10.77 -13.58
N ILE A 576 -19.79 -10.58 -12.61
CA ILE A 576 -18.60 -9.75 -12.82
C ILE A 576 -17.78 -10.33 -13.97
N ASN A 577 -17.55 -11.64 -13.96
CA ASN A 577 -16.83 -12.36 -15.01
C ASN A 577 -17.43 -12.13 -16.42
N ILE A 578 -18.70 -12.48 -16.59
CA ILE A 578 -19.32 -12.53 -17.93
C ILE A 578 -19.72 -11.14 -18.44
N ALA A 579 -20.33 -10.31 -17.59
CA ALA A 579 -20.84 -9.01 -18.03
C ALA A 579 -19.72 -8.01 -18.31
N SER A 580 -18.61 -8.06 -17.56
CA SER A 580 -17.43 -7.23 -17.87
C SER A 580 -16.77 -7.67 -19.17
N ALA A 581 -16.57 -8.98 -19.39
CA ALA A 581 -16.01 -9.51 -20.63
C ALA A 581 -16.88 -9.17 -21.86
N ALA A 582 -18.21 -9.17 -21.68
CA ALA A 582 -19.16 -8.78 -22.73
C ALA A 582 -19.06 -7.30 -23.14
N ALA A 583 -18.62 -6.44 -22.24
CA ALA A 583 -18.45 -5.01 -22.49
C ALA A 583 -17.11 -4.65 -23.19
N LEU A 584 -16.21 -5.62 -23.32
CA LEU A 584 -14.89 -5.49 -23.93
C LEU A 584 -14.85 -6.06 -25.36
N THR A 585 -13.81 -5.71 -26.11
CA THR A 585 -13.51 -6.31 -27.42
C THR A 585 -12.45 -7.39 -27.29
N THR A 586 -12.28 -8.22 -28.32
CA THR A 586 -11.21 -9.23 -28.37
C THR A 586 -9.81 -8.63 -28.41
N ASP A 587 -9.68 -7.39 -28.90
CA ASP A 587 -8.42 -6.65 -28.94
C ASP A 587 -7.99 -6.08 -27.59
N ASP A 588 -8.91 -5.96 -26.62
CA ASP A 588 -8.56 -5.52 -25.27
C ASP A 588 -7.79 -6.64 -24.57
N ILE A 589 -6.73 -6.29 -23.84
CA ILE A 589 -5.87 -7.26 -23.16
C ILE A 589 -6.35 -7.46 -21.72
N VAL A 590 -6.41 -8.71 -21.29
CA VAL A 590 -6.85 -9.11 -19.94
C VAL A 590 -5.66 -9.59 -19.11
N LEU A 591 -5.49 -8.98 -17.94
CA LEU A 591 -4.58 -9.46 -16.89
C LEU A 591 -5.42 -9.93 -15.69
N PRO A 592 -5.60 -11.24 -15.51
CA PRO A 592 -6.47 -11.79 -14.47
C PRO A 592 -5.75 -11.93 -13.12
N GLN A 593 -6.53 -12.20 -12.07
CA GLN A 593 -6.01 -12.63 -10.78
C GLN A 593 -6.00 -14.16 -10.67
N TYR A 594 -7.17 -14.81 -10.73
CA TYR A 594 -7.36 -16.28 -10.70
C TYR A 594 -8.85 -16.69 -10.63
N LYS A 595 -9.78 -15.78 -10.28
CA LYS A 595 -11.24 -16.04 -10.21
C LYS A 595 -11.98 -15.50 -11.45
N GLU A 596 -11.28 -15.45 -12.59
CA GLU A 596 -11.78 -14.93 -13.87
C GLU A 596 -12.04 -15.97 -15.00
N PRO A 597 -12.32 -17.28 -14.73
CA PRO A 597 -12.53 -18.26 -15.81
C PRO A 597 -13.72 -17.92 -16.73
N GLY A 598 -14.71 -17.17 -16.25
CA GLY A 598 -15.83 -16.73 -17.09
C GLY A 598 -15.40 -15.73 -18.17
N VAL A 599 -14.35 -14.94 -17.94
CA VAL A 599 -13.81 -14.03 -18.97
C VAL A 599 -13.24 -14.83 -20.14
N LEU A 600 -12.50 -15.90 -19.85
CA LEU A 600 -12.00 -16.85 -20.86
C LEU A 600 -13.13 -17.57 -21.58
N LEU A 601 -14.12 -18.07 -20.83
CA LEU A 601 -15.30 -18.73 -21.40
C LEU A 601 -16.03 -17.81 -22.39
N TRP A 602 -16.24 -16.54 -22.02
CA TRP A 602 -16.85 -15.54 -22.90
C TRP A 602 -16.06 -15.30 -24.20
N ARG A 603 -14.73 -15.28 -24.09
CA ARG A 603 -13.79 -15.10 -25.21
C ARG A 603 -13.63 -16.35 -26.08
N GLY A 604 -14.20 -17.49 -25.67
CA GLY A 604 -14.22 -18.72 -26.45
C GLY A 604 -13.16 -19.74 -26.07
N PHE A 605 -12.65 -19.69 -24.84
CA PHE A 605 -11.85 -20.78 -24.26
C PHE A 605 -12.74 -22.01 -24.09
N THR A 606 -12.30 -23.14 -24.64
CA THR A 606 -13.11 -24.34 -24.76
C THR A 606 -13.11 -25.14 -23.46
N LEU A 607 -14.15 -25.96 -23.26
CA LEU A 607 -14.21 -26.88 -22.11
C LEU A 607 -13.01 -27.84 -22.07
N LYS A 608 -12.52 -28.25 -23.25
CA LYS A 608 -11.30 -29.05 -23.39
C LYS A 608 -10.08 -28.30 -22.83
N GLU A 609 -9.89 -27.04 -23.22
CA GLU A 609 -8.75 -26.26 -22.73
C GLU A 609 -8.82 -26.05 -21.21
N PHE A 610 -10.02 -25.82 -20.65
CA PHE A 610 -10.21 -25.77 -19.19
C PHE A 610 -9.80 -27.08 -18.52
N THR A 611 -10.34 -28.22 -18.96
CA THR A 611 -10.06 -29.51 -18.32
C THR A 611 -8.62 -29.97 -18.52
N SER A 612 -8.03 -29.68 -19.68
CA SER A 612 -6.62 -29.93 -19.94
C SER A 612 -5.69 -29.16 -19.00
N GLN A 613 -5.94 -27.87 -18.76
CA GLN A 613 -5.16 -27.08 -17.80
C GLN A 613 -5.36 -27.57 -16.37
N LEU A 614 -6.60 -27.88 -15.97
CA LEU A 614 -6.90 -28.37 -14.63
C LEU A 614 -6.21 -29.69 -14.30
N LEU A 615 -6.05 -30.57 -15.29
CA LEU A 615 -5.36 -31.85 -15.14
C LEU A 615 -3.87 -31.78 -15.49
N GLY A 616 -3.40 -30.70 -16.12
CA GLY A 616 -2.04 -30.58 -16.65
C GLY A 616 -1.70 -31.73 -17.61
N ASN A 617 -2.59 -32.03 -18.56
CA ASN A 617 -2.34 -33.05 -19.58
C ASN A 617 -1.59 -32.46 -20.79
N LYS A 618 -1.18 -33.28 -21.76
CA LYS A 618 -0.40 -32.85 -22.93
C LYS A 618 -1.07 -31.78 -23.81
N ASP A 619 -2.39 -31.64 -23.70
CA ASP A 619 -3.17 -30.65 -24.46
C ASP A 619 -3.27 -29.31 -23.71
N ASP A 620 -2.69 -29.19 -22.51
CA ASP A 620 -2.53 -27.92 -21.82
C ASP A 620 -1.47 -27.05 -22.49
N ASN A 621 -1.86 -25.84 -22.92
CA ASN A 621 -0.93 -24.85 -23.46
C ASN A 621 0.14 -24.42 -22.43
N GLY A 622 -0.14 -24.55 -21.13
CA GLY A 622 0.81 -24.34 -20.04
C GLY A 622 1.74 -25.52 -19.76
N LYS A 623 1.65 -26.60 -20.56
CA LYS A 623 2.45 -27.82 -20.45
C LYS A 623 2.39 -28.47 -19.06
N GLY A 624 1.27 -28.33 -18.35
CA GLY A 624 1.06 -28.89 -17.03
C GLY A 624 1.98 -28.33 -15.94
N ARG A 625 2.62 -27.18 -16.17
CA ARG A 625 3.62 -26.60 -15.25
C ARG A 625 3.02 -25.80 -14.10
N GLN A 626 1.84 -25.22 -14.32
CA GLN A 626 1.18 -24.35 -13.35
C GLN A 626 0.11 -25.10 -12.56
N MET A 627 -0.27 -24.55 -11.41
CA MET A 627 -1.38 -25.08 -10.62
C MET A 627 -2.68 -25.05 -11.43
N PRO A 628 -3.64 -25.97 -11.17
CA PRO A 628 -4.98 -25.85 -11.74
C PRO A 628 -5.55 -24.46 -11.47
N ILE A 629 -6.38 -23.95 -12.38
CA ILE A 629 -6.97 -22.60 -12.44
C ILE A 629 -6.03 -21.48 -12.90
N HIS A 630 -4.74 -21.75 -13.11
CA HIS A 630 -3.80 -20.79 -13.68
C HIS A 630 -3.90 -20.74 -15.20
N TYR A 631 -5.07 -20.37 -15.70
CA TYR A 631 -5.35 -20.32 -17.13
C TYR A 631 -4.59 -19.19 -17.83
N GLY A 632 -4.28 -19.38 -19.11
CA GLY A 632 -3.64 -18.39 -19.99
C GLY A 632 -3.97 -18.67 -21.46
N SER A 633 -4.06 -17.61 -22.27
CA SER A 633 -4.29 -17.76 -23.72
C SER A 633 -3.83 -16.54 -24.51
N ASN A 634 -2.72 -16.68 -25.25
CA ASN A 634 -2.24 -15.67 -26.19
C ASN A 634 -3.27 -15.37 -27.28
N LYS A 635 -3.97 -16.41 -27.77
CA LYS A 635 -5.02 -16.27 -28.81
C LYS A 635 -6.17 -15.36 -28.35
N LEU A 636 -6.48 -15.37 -27.07
CA LEU A 636 -7.62 -14.63 -26.51
C LEU A 636 -7.18 -13.35 -25.80
N ASN A 637 -5.94 -12.88 -26.01
CA ASN A 637 -5.36 -11.72 -25.33
C ASN A 637 -5.56 -11.78 -23.81
N TYR A 638 -5.32 -12.95 -23.23
CA TYR A 638 -5.51 -13.24 -21.81
C TYR A 638 -4.19 -13.72 -21.22
N PHE A 639 -3.58 -12.90 -20.38
CA PHE A 639 -2.31 -13.22 -19.72
C PHE A 639 -2.49 -14.40 -18.77
N THR A 640 -1.45 -15.22 -18.69
CA THR A 640 -1.45 -16.37 -17.79
C THR A 640 -1.49 -15.89 -16.34
N VAL A 641 -2.41 -16.45 -15.58
CA VAL A 641 -2.52 -16.24 -14.13
C VAL A 641 -1.22 -16.65 -13.42
N SER A 642 -0.81 -15.87 -12.42
CA SER A 642 0.25 -16.21 -11.46
C SER A 642 -0.30 -16.19 -10.03
N SER A 643 0.26 -17.01 -9.14
CA SER A 643 -0.21 -17.09 -7.75
C SER A 643 0.09 -15.81 -6.95
N THR A 644 1.14 -15.07 -7.33
CA THR A 644 1.59 -13.85 -6.66
C THR A 644 0.58 -12.73 -6.87
N LEU A 645 -0.07 -12.34 -5.77
CA LEU A 645 -1.09 -11.28 -5.77
C LEU A 645 -0.51 -9.94 -6.25
N ALA A 646 -1.36 -9.13 -6.86
CA ALA A 646 -1.11 -7.76 -7.31
C ALA A 646 -0.05 -7.58 -8.41
N THR A 647 0.85 -8.53 -8.64
CA THR A 647 1.93 -8.44 -9.65
C THR A 647 1.43 -8.12 -11.06
N GLN A 648 0.22 -8.55 -11.41
CA GLN A 648 -0.40 -8.26 -12.69
C GLN A 648 -0.87 -6.80 -12.84
N LEU A 649 -1.00 -6.05 -11.76
CA LEU A 649 -1.45 -4.65 -11.79
C LEU A 649 -0.42 -3.72 -12.45
N PRO A 650 0.85 -3.64 -12.01
CA PRO A 650 1.86 -2.85 -12.70
C PRO A 650 2.21 -3.40 -14.08
N GLN A 651 2.09 -4.72 -14.29
CA GLN A 651 2.21 -5.31 -15.64
C GLN A 651 1.12 -4.78 -16.58
N ALA A 652 -0.12 -4.65 -16.10
CA ALA A 652 -1.23 -4.11 -16.89
C ALA A 652 -0.97 -2.66 -17.31
N VAL A 653 -0.40 -1.86 -16.42
CA VAL A 653 0.06 -0.49 -16.69
C VAL A 653 1.10 -0.47 -17.82
N GLY A 654 2.13 -1.31 -17.74
CA GLY A 654 3.15 -1.42 -18.79
C GLY A 654 2.57 -1.83 -20.15
N VAL A 655 1.66 -2.81 -20.17
CA VAL A 655 0.97 -3.24 -21.39
C VAL A 655 0.09 -2.12 -21.96
N ALA A 656 -0.65 -1.40 -21.14
CA ALA A 656 -1.50 -0.31 -21.59
C ALA A 656 -0.69 0.88 -22.12
N TYR A 657 0.43 1.17 -21.46
CA TYR A 657 1.37 2.18 -21.93
C TYR A 657 1.94 1.80 -23.31
N ALA A 658 2.25 0.52 -23.54
CA ALA A 658 2.64 0.04 -24.86
C ALA A 658 1.52 0.20 -25.91
N LEU A 659 0.26 -0.12 -25.57
CA LEU A 659 -0.88 0.11 -26.46
C LEU A 659 -1.05 1.60 -26.82
N LYS A 660 -0.85 2.50 -25.85
CA LYS A 660 -0.85 3.95 -26.05
C LYS A 660 0.26 4.40 -27.00
N MET A 661 1.48 3.90 -26.81
CA MET A 661 2.62 4.20 -27.69
C MET A 661 2.38 3.70 -29.13
N ASP A 662 1.79 2.52 -29.27
CA ASP A 662 1.40 1.92 -30.56
C ASP A 662 0.15 2.58 -31.18
N LYS A 663 -0.51 3.50 -30.46
CA LYS A 663 -1.76 4.16 -30.86
C LYS A 663 -2.89 3.18 -31.20
N LYS A 664 -2.99 2.06 -30.47
CA LYS A 664 -4.06 1.09 -30.65
C LYS A 664 -5.34 1.57 -29.96
N GLU A 665 -6.49 1.37 -30.60
CA GLU A 665 -7.81 1.64 -30.00
C GLU A 665 -8.28 0.49 -29.10
N ALA A 666 -7.41 0.07 -28.19
CA ALA A 666 -7.65 -1.00 -27.23
C ALA A 666 -7.25 -0.54 -25.83
N CYS A 667 -7.91 -1.10 -24.82
CA CYS A 667 -7.53 -0.90 -23.42
C CYS A 667 -6.99 -2.19 -22.80
N VAL A 668 -6.39 -2.05 -21.63
CA VAL A 668 -6.10 -3.18 -20.76
C VAL A 668 -7.15 -3.23 -19.65
N VAL A 669 -7.64 -4.41 -19.31
CA VAL A 669 -8.42 -4.64 -18.10
C VAL A 669 -7.63 -5.55 -17.17
N THR A 670 -7.55 -5.16 -15.89
CA THR A 670 -6.91 -5.98 -14.87
C THR A 670 -7.87 -6.26 -13.72
N TYR A 671 -7.97 -7.52 -13.33
CA TYR A 671 -8.88 -8.00 -12.30
C TYR A 671 -8.11 -8.28 -11.01
N PHE A 672 -8.71 -7.92 -9.88
CA PHE A 672 -8.14 -8.17 -8.56
C PHE A 672 -9.21 -8.16 -7.48
N GLY A 673 -8.93 -8.80 -6.33
CA GLY A 673 -9.82 -8.81 -5.17
C GLY A 673 -9.57 -7.65 -4.22
N ASP A 674 -10.51 -7.41 -3.30
CA ASP A 674 -10.36 -6.41 -2.23
C ASP A 674 -9.08 -6.62 -1.39
N GLY A 675 -8.74 -7.87 -1.09
CA GLY A 675 -7.51 -8.24 -0.39
C GLY A 675 -6.21 -7.78 -1.08
N THR A 676 -6.21 -7.81 -2.40
CA THR A 676 -5.05 -7.44 -3.23
C THR A 676 -4.70 -5.97 -3.12
N THR A 677 -5.64 -5.13 -2.68
CA THR A 677 -5.42 -3.69 -2.53
C THR A 677 -4.53 -3.29 -1.35
N SER A 678 -4.09 -4.27 -0.55
CA SER A 678 -3.13 -4.08 0.54
C SER A 678 -1.68 -4.39 0.13
N GLU A 679 -1.46 -4.89 -1.08
CA GLU A 679 -0.11 -5.13 -1.62
C GLU A 679 0.50 -3.84 -2.17
N GLY A 680 1.82 -3.69 -2.03
CA GLY A 680 2.56 -2.52 -2.55
C GLY A 680 2.40 -2.32 -4.06
N ASP A 681 2.26 -3.40 -4.83
CA ASP A 681 2.05 -3.36 -6.29
C ASP A 681 0.75 -2.67 -6.69
N PHE A 682 -0.30 -2.71 -5.85
CA PHE A 682 -1.53 -1.96 -6.10
C PHE A 682 -1.27 -0.45 -6.04
N HIS A 683 -0.50 0.01 -5.05
CA HIS A 683 -0.11 1.40 -4.91
C HIS A 683 0.76 1.86 -6.09
N ALA A 684 1.78 1.08 -6.43
CA ALA A 684 2.67 1.36 -7.55
C ALA A 684 1.88 1.47 -8.87
N ALA A 685 1.00 0.51 -9.14
CA ALA A 685 0.19 0.51 -10.37
C ALA A 685 -0.70 1.75 -10.49
N LEU A 686 -1.45 2.11 -9.43
CA LEU A 686 -2.32 3.28 -9.48
C LEU A 686 -1.56 4.60 -9.63
N ASN A 687 -0.41 4.74 -8.96
CA ASN A 687 0.39 5.96 -9.06
C ASN A 687 1.02 6.11 -10.45
N PHE A 688 1.68 5.06 -10.95
CA PHE A 688 2.33 5.08 -12.26
C PHE A 688 1.33 5.33 -13.39
N GLU A 689 0.18 4.67 -13.34
CA GLU A 689 -0.83 4.80 -14.39
C GLU A 689 -1.46 6.20 -14.42
N ALA A 690 -1.67 6.82 -13.25
CA ALA A 690 -2.17 8.18 -13.19
C ALA A 690 -1.17 9.18 -13.81
N VAL A 691 0.13 8.99 -13.56
CA VAL A 691 1.19 9.87 -14.09
C VAL A 691 1.44 9.61 -15.60
N LEU A 692 1.46 8.35 -16.02
CA LEU A 692 1.72 7.93 -17.40
C LEU A 692 0.50 8.10 -18.33
N GLU A 693 -0.68 8.26 -17.75
CA GLU A 693 -1.95 8.46 -18.46
C GLU A 693 -2.18 7.35 -19.50
N ALA A 694 -2.28 6.09 -19.08
CA ALA A 694 -2.56 4.97 -19.98
C ALA A 694 -4.04 4.52 -19.93
N PRO A 695 -4.49 3.69 -20.91
CA PRO A 695 -5.87 3.21 -20.98
C PRO A 695 -6.07 1.89 -20.19
N VAL A 696 -5.92 1.92 -18.85
CA VAL A 696 -6.21 0.74 -17.99
C VAL A 696 -7.56 0.84 -17.28
N ILE A 697 -8.30 -0.26 -17.24
CA ILE A 697 -9.45 -0.47 -16.35
C ILE A 697 -9.03 -1.38 -15.20
N PHE A 698 -8.99 -0.84 -13.99
CA PHE A 698 -8.79 -1.57 -12.75
C PHE A 698 -10.13 -2.07 -12.22
N LEU A 699 -10.42 -3.36 -12.40
CA LEU A 699 -11.68 -3.97 -11.96
C LEU A 699 -11.49 -4.75 -10.65
N CYS A 700 -11.87 -4.12 -9.54
CA CYS A 700 -11.84 -4.72 -8.22
C CYS A 700 -13.11 -5.54 -7.99
N ARG A 701 -12.95 -6.84 -7.70
CA ARG A 701 -13.98 -7.72 -7.15
C ARG A 701 -13.94 -7.61 -5.62
N ASN A 702 -14.73 -6.69 -5.08
CA ASN A 702 -14.88 -6.58 -3.63
C ASN A 702 -15.94 -7.59 -3.19
N ASN A 703 -15.47 -8.77 -2.77
CA ASN A 703 -16.33 -9.89 -2.39
C ASN A 703 -16.45 -10.07 -0.87
N GLY A 704 -15.89 -9.11 -0.11
CA GLY A 704 -15.99 -8.96 1.33
C GLY A 704 -14.90 -9.67 2.12
N TRP A 705 -14.03 -10.45 1.47
CA TRP A 705 -13.11 -11.36 2.16
C TRP A 705 -11.87 -11.77 1.36
N ALA A 706 -10.70 -11.62 1.98
CA ALA A 706 -9.43 -12.17 1.53
C ALA A 706 -9.08 -13.45 2.32
N VAL A 707 -9.27 -14.63 1.72
CA VAL A 707 -9.19 -15.92 2.42
C VAL A 707 -10.12 -15.96 3.65
N SER A 708 -9.60 -15.68 4.84
CA SER A 708 -10.31 -15.57 6.13
C SER A 708 -10.41 -14.16 6.68
N THR A 709 -9.74 -13.18 6.06
CA THR A 709 -9.69 -11.79 6.52
C THR A 709 -10.88 -11.01 5.95
N PRO A 710 -11.80 -10.50 6.77
CA PRO A 710 -12.89 -9.64 6.31
C PRO A 710 -12.38 -8.24 5.94
N VAL A 711 -13.11 -7.52 5.08
CA VAL A 711 -12.67 -6.19 4.58
C VAL A 711 -12.41 -5.14 5.67
N ASN A 712 -13.05 -5.22 6.84
CA ASN A 712 -12.81 -4.31 7.97
C ASN A 712 -11.45 -4.53 8.68
N GLU A 713 -10.83 -5.69 8.48
CA GLU A 713 -9.45 -6.00 8.87
C GLU A 713 -8.47 -5.80 7.71
N GLN A 714 -8.98 -5.61 6.48
CA GLN A 714 -8.16 -5.39 5.29
C GLN A 714 -7.82 -3.91 5.07
N PHE A 715 -8.82 -3.03 5.23
CA PHE A 715 -8.69 -1.57 5.11
C PHE A 715 -9.82 -0.86 5.89
N ARG A 716 -9.65 0.44 6.16
CA ARG A 716 -10.68 1.27 6.84
C ARG A 716 -11.36 2.30 5.94
N SER A 717 -10.98 2.38 4.66
CA SER A 717 -11.64 3.24 3.68
C SER A 717 -13.07 2.77 3.38
N ASP A 718 -13.89 3.67 2.84
CA ASP A 718 -15.17 3.28 2.25
C ASP A 718 -14.95 2.56 0.92
N GLY A 719 -14.49 1.32 1.00
CA GLY A 719 -14.17 0.46 -0.15
C GLY A 719 -13.00 0.97 -0.99
N ILE A 720 -12.94 0.48 -2.23
CA ILE A 720 -11.83 0.71 -3.15
C ILE A 720 -12.09 1.87 -4.10
N ALA A 721 -13.35 2.14 -4.47
CA ALA A 721 -13.67 3.23 -5.38
C ALA A 721 -13.18 4.60 -4.86
N ILE A 722 -13.29 4.87 -3.55
CA ILE A 722 -12.83 6.14 -2.96
C ILE A 722 -11.31 6.33 -3.10
N LYS A 723 -10.55 5.23 -3.21
CA LYS A 723 -9.09 5.29 -3.39
C LYS A 723 -8.72 5.98 -4.71
N GLY A 724 -9.57 5.94 -5.74
CA GLY A 724 -9.30 6.60 -7.02
C GLY A 724 -8.95 8.09 -6.91
N GLN A 725 -9.69 8.85 -6.10
CA GLN A 725 -9.42 10.29 -5.90
C GLN A 725 -8.02 10.55 -5.30
N ALA A 726 -7.56 9.66 -4.42
CA ALA A 726 -6.23 9.75 -3.82
C ALA A 726 -5.07 9.47 -4.79
N TYR A 727 -5.36 8.98 -5.99
CA TYR A 727 -4.39 8.78 -7.07
C TYR A 727 -4.66 9.66 -8.30
N GLY A 728 -5.73 10.46 -8.31
CA GLY A 728 -6.14 11.20 -9.51
C GLY A 728 -6.77 10.30 -10.58
N VAL A 729 -7.48 9.25 -10.15
CA VAL A 729 -8.10 8.23 -11.02
C VAL A 729 -9.61 8.26 -10.84
N ARG A 730 -10.36 8.30 -11.95
CA ARG A 730 -11.82 8.22 -11.90
C ARG A 730 -12.27 6.86 -11.44
N SER A 731 -13.34 6.83 -10.66
CA SER A 731 -13.82 5.57 -10.10
C SER A 731 -15.33 5.46 -10.03
N ILE A 732 -15.83 4.24 -9.97
CA ILE A 732 -17.26 3.97 -9.74
C ILE A 732 -17.41 2.70 -8.90
N ARG A 733 -18.43 2.68 -8.03
CA ARG A 733 -18.89 1.47 -7.35
C ARG A 733 -20.15 0.95 -8.04
N VAL A 734 -20.17 -0.34 -8.34
CA VAL A 734 -21.26 -1.00 -9.07
C VAL A 734 -21.73 -2.26 -8.33
N ASP A 735 -23.02 -2.59 -8.47
CA ASP A 735 -23.56 -3.85 -7.98
C ASP A 735 -22.99 -4.97 -8.87
N GLY A 736 -21.95 -5.65 -8.37
CA GLY A 736 -21.25 -6.71 -9.08
C GLY A 736 -22.12 -7.94 -9.34
N THR A 737 -23.28 -8.05 -8.69
CA THR A 737 -24.24 -9.12 -8.95
C THR A 737 -25.23 -8.75 -10.06
N ASP A 738 -25.18 -7.53 -10.63
CA ASP A 738 -26.13 -6.97 -11.61
C ASP A 738 -25.49 -6.91 -13.00
N ALA A 739 -25.93 -7.79 -13.90
CA ALA A 739 -25.34 -7.90 -15.22
C ALA A 739 -25.49 -6.63 -16.06
N LEU A 740 -26.60 -5.90 -15.93
CA LEU A 740 -26.81 -4.67 -16.70
C LEU A 740 -25.98 -3.52 -16.12
N ALA A 741 -25.83 -3.45 -14.80
CA ALA A 741 -25.00 -2.43 -14.17
C ALA A 741 -23.52 -2.64 -14.50
N VAL A 742 -23.00 -3.85 -14.33
CA VAL A 742 -21.60 -4.21 -14.65
C VAL A 742 -21.32 -3.97 -16.13
N TYR A 743 -22.15 -4.50 -17.03
CA TYR A 743 -21.97 -4.31 -18.48
C TYR A 743 -21.92 -2.83 -18.86
N SER A 744 -22.87 -2.03 -18.37
CA SER A 744 -22.95 -0.61 -18.70
C SER A 744 -21.76 0.17 -18.15
N ALA A 745 -21.35 -0.10 -16.92
CA ALA A 745 -20.22 0.59 -16.28
C ALA A 745 -18.89 0.27 -16.94
N ILE A 746 -18.63 -1.01 -17.29
CA ILE A 746 -17.39 -1.41 -17.97
C ILE A 746 -17.37 -0.85 -19.40
N ARG A 747 -18.51 -0.82 -20.10
CA ARG A 747 -18.56 -0.24 -21.44
C ARG A 747 -18.31 1.28 -21.42
N ALA A 748 -18.86 1.98 -20.44
CA ALA A 748 -18.57 3.39 -20.20
C ALA A 748 -17.08 3.60 -19.85
N ALA A 749 -16.54 2.78 -18.94
CA ALA A 749 -15.14 2.82 -18.55
C ALA A 749 -14.21 2.60 -19.75
N ARG A 750 -14.42 1.54 -20.54
CA ARG A 750 -13.67 1.28 -21.78
C ARG A 750 -13.65 2.47 -22.71
N LYS A 751 -14.83 3.06 -22.97
CA LYS A 751 -14.95 4.22 -23.86
C LYS A 751 -14.15 5.41 -23.33
N MET A 752 -14.23 5.69 -22.04
CA MET A 752 -13.49 6.78 -21.40
C MET A 752 -11.97 6.51 -21.41
N ALA A 753 -11.54 5.30 -21.01
CA ALA A 753 -10.13 4.94 -20.94
C ALA A 753 -9.43 5.09 -22.30
N ILE A 754 -10.06 4.61 -23.38
CA ILE A 754 -9.50 4.73 -24.73
C ILE A 754 -9.54 6.18 -25.23
N LYS A 755 -10.67 6.88 -25.06
CA LYS A 755 -10.84 8.25 -25.59
C LYS A 755 -9.93 9.25 -24.89
N GLU A 756 -9.75 9.10 -23.59
CA GLU A 756 -9.07 10.07 -22.74
C GLU A 756 -7.66 9.63 -22.39
N GLN A 757 -7.28 8.37 -22.69
CA GLN A 757 -6.00 7.78 -22.33
C GLN A 757 -5.75 7.95 -20.83
N ARG A 758 -6.72 7.52 -20.01
CA ARG A 758 -6.67 7.66 -18.56
C ARG A 758 -7.21 6.41 -17.87
N PRO A 759 -6.67 6.07 -16.69
CA PRO A 759 -7.15 4.94 -15.93
C PRO A 759 -8.54 5.15 -15.35
N ILE A 760 -9.22 4.03 -15.11
CA ILE A 760 -10.52 3.99 -14.43
C ILE A 760 -10.54 2.83 -13.45
N ILE A 761 -11.02 3.09 -12.24
CA ILE A 761 -11.30 2.06 -11.24
C ILE A 761 -12.79 1.72 -11.25
N VAL A 762 -13.11 0.44 -11.30
CA VAL A 762 -14.46 -0.07 -11.11
C VAL A 762 -14.44 -1.02 -9.92
N GLU A 763 -15.11 -0.64 -8.84
CA GLU A 763 -15.34 -1.51 -7.68
C GLU A 763 -16.67 -2.23 -7.86
N ALA A 764 -16.62 -3.52 -8.18
CA ALA A 764 -17.79 -4.38 -8.27
C ALA A 764 -18.03 -5.06 -6.91
N ILE A 765 -19.11 -4.66 -6.23
CA ILE A 765 -19.51 -5.26 -4.95
C ILE A 765 -20.24 -6.58 -5.22
N ALA A 766 -19.66 -7.68 -4.75
CA ALA A 766 -20.27 -9.00 -4.80
C ALA A 766 -20.03 -9.72 -3.47
N TYR A 767 -20.35 -11.01 -3.37
CA TYR A 767 -20.04 -11.77 -2.16
C TYR A 767 -19.51 -13.15 -2.54
N ARG A 768 -18.42 -13.58 -1.89
CA ARG A 768 -17.82 -14.90 -2.12
C ARG A 768 -18.63 -15.98 -1.40
N VAL A 769 -19.63 -16.54 -2.09
CA VAL A 769 -20.53 -17.57 -1.52
C VAL A 769 -19.80 -18.89 -1.30
N SER A 770 -18.84 -19.23 -2.17
CA SER A 770 -18.01 -20.43 -2.02
C SER A 770 -16.88 -20.24 -1.01
N ASP A 771 -16.21 -21.35 -0.69
CA ASP A 771 -14.90 -21.31 -0.04
C ASP A 771 -13.89 -20.52 -0.89
N HIS A 772 -12.77 -20.14 -0.27
CA HIS A 772 -11.69 -19.42 -0.96
C HIS A 772 -11.15 -20.26 -2.14
N ALA A 773 -10.76 -21.48 -1.79
CA ALA A 773 -10.31 -22.56 -2.66
C ALA A 773 -10.74 -23.87 -2.01
N SER A 774 -10.69 -24.96 -2.78
CA SER A 774 -11.08 -26.30 -2.31
C SER A 774 -10.26 -26.83 -1.12
N SER A 775 -9.13 -26.18 -0.80
CA SER A 775 -8.29 -26.45 0.37
C SER A 775 -8.75 -25.73 1.66
N HIS A 776 -9.82 -24.94 1.60
CA HIS A 776 -10.29 -24.11 2.71
C HIS A 776 -11.73 -24.48 3.09
N ASP A 777 -12.04 -24.34 4.38
CA ASP A 777 -13.40 -24.45 4.91
C ASP A 777 -13.82 -23.08 5.48
N ALA A 778 -14.69 -22.37 4.77
CA ALA A 778 -15.15 -21.05 5.17
C ALA A 778 -16.02 -21.06 6.43
N THR A 779 -16.55 -22.21 6.84
CA THR A 779 -17.38 -22.30 8.06
C THR A 779 -16.58 -22.06 9.35
N GLN A 780 -15.25 -22.08 9.27
CA GLN A 780 -14.36 -21.79 10.39
C GLN A 780 -14.28 -20.30 10.74
N TYR A 781 -14.60 -19.41 9.80
CA TYR A 781 -14.45 -17.96 9.97
C TYR A 781 -15.63 -17.13 9.45
N ARG A 782 -16.67 -17.77 8.89
CA ARG A 782 -17.92 -17.11 8.44
C ARG A 782 -19.15 -17.77 9.03
N SER A 783 -20.18 -16.97 9.28
CA SER A 783 -21.47 -17.50 9.73
C SER A 783 -22.22 -18.20 8.59
N ARG A 784 -23.01 -19.22 8.94
CA ARG A 784 -23.86 -19.91 7.96
C ARG A 784 -25.00 -19.01 7.50
N GLU A 785 -25.53 -18.19 8.41
CA GLU A 785 -26.61 -17.24 8.15
C GLU A 785 -26.22 -16.22 7.07
N GLU A 786 -25.01 -15.65 7.16
CA GLU A 786 -24.46 -14.74 6.15
C GLU A 786 -24.35 -15.42 4.78
N SER A 787 -23.78 -16.64 4.74
CA SER A 787 -23.61 -17.38 3.50
C SER A 787 -24.94 -17.75 2.84
N GLU A 788 -25.95 -18.14 3.63
CA GLU A 788 -27.30 -18.41 3.13
C GLU A 788 -28.01 -17.15 2.63
N TYR A 789 -27.85 -16.01 3.32
CA TYR A 789 -28.41 -14.73 2.92
C TYR A 789 -27.99 -14.35 1.49
N TRP A 790 -26.72 -14.55 1.16
CA TRP A 790 -26.17 -14.30 -0.17
C TRP A 790 -26.53 -15.38 -1.19
N ARG A 791 -26.60 -16.65 -0.78
CA ARG A 791 -27.06 -17.74 -1.65
C ARG A 791 -28.49 -17.54 -2.14
N ARG A 792 -29.38 -16.99 -1.29
CA ARG A 792 -30.77 -16.62 -1.67
C ARG A 792 -30.81 -15.46 -2.67
N ARG A 793 -29.77 -14.64 -2.74
CA ARG A 793 -29.61 -13.50 -3.66
C ARG A 793 -28.70 -13.85 -4.84
N CYS A 794 -28.95 -15.01 -5.46
CA CYS A 794 -28.18 -15.48 -6.60
C CYS A 794 -28.23 -14.47 -7.77
N SER A 795 -27.05 -13.99 -8.17
CA SER A 795 -26.81 -13.04 -9.26
C SER A 795 -27.36 -13.55 -10.61
N VAL A 796 -27.08 -14.82 -10.93
CA VAL A 796 -27.55 -15.50 -12.14
C VAL A 796 -29.08 -15.65 -12.16
N ALA A 797 -29.69 -15.94 -11.00
CA ALA A 797 -31.15 -16.01 -10.88
C ALA A 797 -31.81 -14.63 -11.08
N ARG A 798 -31.18 -13.55 -10.60
CA ARG A 798 -31.68 -12.19 -10.85
C ARG A 798 -31.70 -11.87 -12.34
N PHE A 799 -30.63 -12.22 -13.07
CA PHE A 799 -30.56 -11.98 -14.51
C PHE A 799 -31.53 -12.89 -15.30
N ARG A 800 -31.71 -14.15 -14.89
CA ARG A 800 -32.74 -15.07 -15.43
C ARG A 800 -34.12 -14.43 -15.40
N LYS A 801 -34.55 -13.91 -14.24
CA LYS A 801 -35.86 -13.27 -14.08
C LYS A 801 -36.07 -12.13 -15.08
N TRP A 802 -35.03 -11.33 -15.33
CA TRP A 802 -35.10 -10.24 -16.30
C TRP A 802 -35.27 -10.77 -17.74
N ILE A 803 -34.50 -11.78 -18.14
CA ILE A 803 -34.61 -12.41 -19.47
C ILE A 803 -36.00 -13.03 -19.68
N GLN A 804 -36.53 -13.72 -18.67
CA GLN A 804 -37.87 -14.33 -18.72
C GLN A 804 -38.98 -13.28 -18.85
N LYS A 805 -38.88 -12.18 -18.09
CA LYS A 805 -39.83 -11.05 -18.19
C LYS A 805 -39.84 -10.40 -19.58
N ASN A 806 -38.73 -10.43 -20.30
CA ASN A 806 -38.65 -9.95 -21.67
C ASN A 806 -39.07 -11.00 -22.72
N GLY A 807 -39.47 -12.21 -22.30
CA GLY A 807 -39.88 -13.29 -23.21
C GLY A 807 -38.72 -13.88 -24.02
N TRP A 808 -37.49 -13.84 -23.50
CA TRP A 808 -36.30 -14.22 -24.24
C TRP A 808 -35.77 -15.63 -23.94
N SER A 809 -36.30 -16.29 -22.91
CA SER A 809 -36.01 -17.68 -22.57
C SER A 809 -37.19 -18.29 -21.80
N SER A 810 -37.47 -19.58 -22.03
CA SER A 810 -38.43 -20.36 -21.25
C SER A 810 -37.74 -21.27 -20.22
N ASP A 811 -38.50 -21.76 -19.23
CA ASP A 811 -37.99 -22.73 -18.24
C ASP A 811 -37.57 -24.07 -18.90
N GLU A 812 -38.26 -24.48 -19.96
CA GLU A 812 -37.97 -25.70 -20.72
C GLU A 812 -36.63 -25.59 -21.46
N GLU A 813 -36.41 -24.47 -22.17
CA GLU A 813 -35.15 -24.20 -22.89
C GLU A 813 -33.96 -24.15 -21.93
N GLU A 814 -34.14 -23.61 -20.73
CA GLU A 814 -33.07 -23.57 -19.73
C GLU A 814 -32.77 -24.96 -19.16
N LEU A 815 -33.80 -25.75 -18.85
CA LEU A 815 -33.61 -27.10 -18.34
C LEU A 815 -32.86 -27.98 -19.33
N GLU A 816 -33.23 -27.90 -20.61
CA GLU A 816 -32.54 -28.57 -21.71
C GLU A 816 -31.08 -28.09 -21.82
N PHE A 817 -30.85 -26.77 -21.82
CA PHE A 817 -29.51 -26.19 -21.90
C PHE A 817 -28.60 -26.63 -20.74
N ARG A 818 -29.13 -26.65 -19.51
CA ARG A 818 -28.39 -27.11 -18.31
C ARG A 818 -28.02 -28.58 -18.42
N GLY A 819 -28.95 -29.43 -18.86
CA GLY A 819 -28.73 -30.86 -19.08
C GLY A 819 -27.60 -31.09 -20.09
N ASN A 820 -27.73 -30.50 -21.28
CA ASN A 820 -26.74 -30.62 -22.35
C ASN A 820 -25.37 -30.08 -21.93
N THR A 821 -25.32 -28.92 -21.26
CA THR A 821 -24.05 -28.33 -20.80
C THR A 821 -23.39 -29.21 -19.73
N LYS A 822 -24.16 -29.76 -18.79
CA LYS A 822 -23.63 -30.67 -17.76
C LYS A 822 -22.97 -31.89 -18.39
N GLU A 823 -23.64 -32.50 -19.37
CA GLU A 823 -23.09 -33.64 -20.11
C GLU A 823 -21.79 -33.26 -20.85
N GLN A 824 -21.76 -32.12 -21.54
CA GLN A 824 -20.56 -31.64 -22.23
C GLN A 824 -19.37 -31.40 -21.29
N VAL A 825 -19.61 -30.83 -20.10
CA VAL A 825 -18.54 -30.59 -19.12
C VAL A 825 -18.00 -31.91 -18.55
N LEU A 826 -18.88 -32.87 -18.26
CA LEU A 826 -18.47 -34.21 -17.80
C LEU A 826 -17.67 -34.94 -18.87
N GLN A 827 -18.14 -34.96 -20.11
CA GLN A 827 -17.44 -35.57 -21.25
C GLN A 827 -16.06 -34.92 -21.47
N ALA A 828 -15.96 -33.59 -21.34
CA ALA A 828 -14.69 -32.88 -21.47
C ALA A 828 -13.71 -33.23 -20.34
N LEU A 829 -14.21 -33.47 -19.12
CA LEU A 829 -13.39 -33.89 -17.98
C LEU A 829 -12.91 -35.32 -18.15
N GLU A 830 -13.82 -36.26 -18.45
CA GLU A 830 -13.50 -37.68 -18.69
C GLU A 830 -12.44 -37.83 -19.80
N LYS A 831 -12.65 -37.15 -20.93
CA LYS A 831 -11.69 -37.16 -22.03
C LYS A 831 -10.32 -36.59 -21.62
N ALA A 832 -10.30 -35.55 -20.79
CA ALA A 832 -9.06 -34.95 -20.35
C ALA A 832 -8.30 -35.84 -19.33
N GLU A 833 -9.00 -36.70 -18.58
CA GLU A 833 -8.40 -37.70 -17.69
C GLU A 833 -7.78 -38.87 -18.45
N GLU A 834 -8.37 -39.26 -19.58
CA GLU A 834 -7.81 -40.26 -20.50
C GLU A 834 -6.62 -39.72 -21.31
N THR A 835 -6.44 -38.39 -21.32
CA THR A 835 -5.35 -37.75 -22.06
C THR A 835 -4.05 -37.83 -21.27
N GLU A 836 -3.00 -38.36 -21.90
CA GLU A 836 -1.65 -38.50 -21.33
C GLU A 836 -1.05 -37.18 -20.84
N LYS A 837 -0.12 -37.27 -19.89
CA LYS A 837 0.62 -36.11 -19.37
C LYS A 837 1.63 -35.58 -20.42
N PRO A 838 2.06 -34.31 -20.31
CA PRO A 838 3.15 -33.80 -21.12
C PRO A 838 4.43 -34.63 -20.90
N PRO A 839 5.32 -34.72 -21.92
CA PRO A 839 6.64 -35.33 -21.75
C PRO A 839 7.44 -34.67 -20.63
N LEU A 840 8.20 -35.44 -19.84
CA LEU A 840 9.05 -34.88 -18.78
C LEU A 840 10.11 -33.88 -19.30
N ALA A 841 10.52 -34.02 -20.57
CA ALA A 841 11.41 -33.07 -21.24
C ALA A 841 10.86 -31.62 -21.22
N ASP A 842 9.53 -31.46 -21.22
CA ASP A 842 8.90 -30.14 -21.11
C ASP A 842 9.14 -29.46 -19.76
N LEU A 843 9.72 -30.13 -18.76
CA LEU A 843 10.20 -29.45 -17.55
C LEU A 843 11.33 -28.45 -17.85
N PHE A 844 12.16 -28.72 -18.86
CA PHE A 844 13.35 -27.92 -19.19
C PHE A 844 13.11 -26.91 -20.31
N THR A 845 12.08 -27.10 -21.13
CA THR A 845 11.75 -26.19 -22.22
C THR A 845 11.13 -24.89 -21.67
N ASP A 846 11.28 -23.78 -22.39
CA ASP A 846 10.74 -22.44 -22.06
C ASP A 846 11.17 -21.81 -20.71
N VAL A 847 12.09 -22.42 -19.96
CA VAL A 847 12.78 -21.74 -18.83
C VAL A 847 13.53 -20.52 -19.36
N TYR A 848 14.13 -20.67 -20.54
CA TYR A 848 14.66 -19.62 -21.40
C TYR A 848 14.12 -19.83 -22.82
N ASP A 849 14.18 -18.80 -23.67
CA ASP A 849 13.83 -18.91 -25.10
C ASP A 849 14.66 -19.98 -25.83
N GLN A 850 15.93 -20.10 -25.46
CA GLN A 850 16.82 -21.18 -25.88
C GLN A 850 17.35 -21.92 -24.66
N ILE A 851 17.25 -23.25 -24.66
CA ILE A 851 17.70 -24.09 -23.54
C ILE A 851 19.23 -23.97 -23.41
N PRO A 852 19.76 -23.43 -22.30
CA PRO A 852 21.19 -23.31 -22.10
C PRO A 852 21.86 -24.69 -21.92
N LEU A 853 23.16 -24.78 -22.21
CA LEU A 853 23.93 -26.03 -22.15
C LEU A 853 23.76 -26.77 -20.81
N HIS A 854 23.79 -26.06 -19.68
CA HIS A 854 23.63 -26.68 -18.37
C HIS A 854 22.24 -27.32 -18.14
N LEU A 855 21.17 -26.79 -18.77
CA LEU A 855 19.84 -27.42 -18.72
C LEU A 855 19.75 -28.61 -19.69
N GLN A 856 20.41 -28.52 -20.85
CA GLN A 856 20.54 -29.67 -21.77
C GLN A 856 21.28 -30.84 -21.11
N GLU A 857 22.34 -30.54 -20.35
CA GLU A 857 23.06 -31.52 -19.56
C GLU A 857 22.15 -32.17 -18.51
N GLN A 858 21.36 -31.38 -17.76
CA GLN A 858 20.39 -31.90 -16.79
C GLN A 858 19.33 -32.80 -17.43
N GLU A 859 18.75 -32.37 -18.56
CA GLU A 859 17.79 -33.17 -19.35
C GLU A 859 18.44 -34.49 -19.81
N SER A 860 19.68 -34.42 -20.32
CA SER A 860 20.41 -35.59 -20.79
C SER A 860 20.74 -36.57 -19.66
N ILE A 861 21.06 -36.09 -18.45
CA ILE A 861 21.28 -36.92 -17.26
C ILE A 861 19.99 -37.64 -16.90
N GLN A 862 18.86 -36.94 -16.90
CA GLN A 862 17.55 -37.56 -16.68
C GLN A 862 17.19 -38.59 -17.76
N GLY A 863 17.67 -38.41 -19.00
CA GLY A 863 17.52 -39.37 -20.11
C GLY A 863 18.53 -40.53 -20.12
N SER A 864 19.71 -40.40 -19.49
CA SER A 864 20.84 -41.35 -19.58
C SER A 864 21.14 -42.11 -18.29
N SER A 865 20.82 -41.56 -17.12
CA SER A 865 20.69 -42.35 -15.89
C SER A 865 19.27 -42.87 -15.79
N ASN A 866 19.05 -44.08 -16.26
CA ASN A 866 17.77 -44.74 -16.11
C ASN A 866 17.84 -45.87 -15.07
N PRO A 867 17.73 -45.57 -13.76
CA PRO A 867 17.15 -46.50 -12.80
C PRO A 867 15.62 -46.62 -12.95
N LEU A 868 14.99 -45.80 -13.80
CA LEU A 868 13.53 -45.75 -13.96
C LEU A 868 12.99 -46.70 -15.05
N LYS A 869 13.82 -47.18 -15.97
CA LYS A 869 13.46 -48.19 -16.99
C LYS A 869 13.36 -49.59 -16.41
N GLU A 870 14.00 -49.85 -15.26
CA GLU A 870 13.79 -51.09 -14.50
C GLU A 870 12.62 -50.96 -13.50
N ASN A 871 12.04 -49.76 -13.34
CA ASN A 871 10.98 -49.45 -12.39
C ASN A 871 9.84 -48.63 -13.03
N ASP A 872 9.50 -48.86 -14.30
CA ASP A 872 8.33 -48.23 -14.94
C ASP A 872 7.02 -48.62 -14.21
N GLU A 873 7.00 -49.74 -13.47
CA GLU A 873 5.89 -50.10 -12.55
C GLU A 873 5.79 -49.20 -11.30
N ALA A 874 6.86 -48.49 -10.90
CA ALA A 874 6.87 -47.64 -9.71
C ALA A 874 6.40 -46.19 -9.98
N LEU A 875 6.45 -45.73 -11.23
CA LEU A 875 6.01 -44.39 -11.62
C LEU A 875 4.54 -44.34 -12.10
N GLU A 876 3.99 -45.47 -12.57
CA GLU A 876 2.57 -45.65 -12.90
C GLU A 876 1.95 -46.86 -12.18
N THR A 877 2.04 -46.94 -10.85
CA THR A 877 1.21 -47.92 -10.12
C THR A 877 -0.22 -47.38 -9.98
N PRO A 878 -1.27 -48.15 -10.32
CA PRO A 878 -2.65 -47.72 -10.14
C PRO A 878 -2.87 -47.41 -8.67
N ARG A 879 -3.47 -46.24 -8.39
CA ARG A 879 -4.00 -45.85 -7.08
C ARG A 879 -4.70 -47.08 -6.49
N ARG A 880 -4.06 -47.79 -5.56
CA ARG A 880 -4.75 -48.74 -4.69
C ARG A 880 -5.77 -47.89 -3.95
N LEU A 881 -7.03 -48.01 -4.37
CA LEU A 881 -8.19 -47.61 -3.59
C LEU A 881 -7.95 -48.09 -2.17
N VAL A 882 -7.57 -47.17 -1.28
CA VAL A 882 -7.64 -47.40 0.15
C VAL A 882 -9.13 -47.57 0.41
N THR A 883 -9.57 -48.82 0.54
CA THR A 883 -10.95 -49.13 0.84
C THR A 883 -11.31 -48.50 2.18
N ILE A 884 -12.56 -48.05 2.31
CA ILE A 884 -13.11 -47.41 3.52
C ILE A 884 -12.80 -48.21 4.80
N SER A 885 -12.57 -49.51 4.72
CA SER A 885 -12.16 -50.35 5.85
C SER A 885 -10.75 -50.06 6.36
N GLN A 886 -9.78 -49.74 5.49
CA GLN A 886 -8.38 -49.50 5.86
C GLN A 886 -8.19 -48.10 6.48
N THR A 887 -8.92 -47.09 5.98
CA THR A 887 -8.94 -45.76 6.59
C THR A 887 -9.66 -45.78 7.94
N LYS A 888 -10.71 -46.60 8.10
CA LYS A 888 -11.40 -46.79 9.37
C LYS A 888 -10.51 -47.48 10.39
N GLU A 889 -9.76 -48.52 10.00
CA GLU A 889 -8.84 -49.20 10.91
C GLU A 889 -7.65 -48.30 11.33
N PHE A 890 -7.14 -47.46 10.42
CA PHE A 890 -6.12 -46.46 10.74
C PHE A 890 -6.66 -45.36 11.67
N ASN A 891 -7.85 -44.83 11.39
CA ASN A 891 -8.48 -43.81 12.23
C ASN A 891 -8.92 -44.37 13.59
N ASP A 892 -9.37 -45.61 13.68
CA ASP A 892 -9.73 -46.25 14.95
C ASP A 892 -8.48 -46.51 15.81
N LYS A 893 -7.35 -46.89 15.19
CA LYS A 893 -6.05 -47.04 15.87
C LYS A 893 -5.45 -45.69 16.27
N PHE A 894 -5.59 -44.65 15.44
CA PHE A 894 -5.10 -43.31 15.73
C PHE A 894 -5.95 -42.59 16.79
N ASN A 895 -7.29 -42.77 16.78
CA ASN A 895 -8.19 -42.28 17.83
C ASN A 895 -7.99 -43.04 19.14
N GLY A 896 -7.68 -44.35 19.08
CA GLY A 896 -7.24 -45.12 20.25
C GLY A 896 -5.94 -44.57 20.84
N PHE A 897 -5.00 -44.14 19.99
CA PHE A 897 -3.73 -43.51 20.40
C PHE A 897 -3.94 -42.11 21.00
N GLN A 898 -4.83 -41.29 20.45
CA GLN A 898 -5.22 -40.00 21.03
C GLN A 898 -5.92 -40.16 22.38
N SER A 899 -6.77 -41.19 22.53
CA SER A 899 -7.44 -41.51 23.79
C SER A 899 -6.46 -41.96 24.87
N LEU A 900 -5.43 -42.73 24.50
CA LEU A 900 -4.33 -43.14 25.38
C LEU A 900 -3.48 -41.94 25.83
N ILE A 901 -3.15 -41.02 24.93
CA ILE A 901 -2.41 -39.78 25.26
C ILE A 901 -3.24 -38.87 26.17
N GLN A 902 -4.55 -38.81 25.96
CA GLN A 902 -5.46 -37.98 26.76
C GLN A 902 -5.76 -38.59 28.14
N MET A 903 -5.64 -39.92 28.29
CA MET A 903 -5.61 -40.60 29.59
C MET A 903 -4.27 -40.41 30.33
N CYS A 904 -3.16 -40.23 29.62
CA CYS A 904 -1.83 -40.03 30.21
C CYS A 904 -1.54 -38.60 30.72
N LEU A 905 -2.52 -37.69 30.71
CA LEU A 905 -2.39 -36.33 31.25
C LEU A 905 -3.14 -36.12 32.59
N VAL A 906 -3.51 -37.22 33.27
CA VAL A 906 -4.10 -37.17 34.61
C VAL A 906 -3.30 -38.07 35.54
N GLU A 907 -2.53 -37.42 36.42
CA GLU A 907 -1.81 -37.92 37.61
C GLU A 907 -0.61 -38.89 37.39
N GLU A 908 0.47 -38.59 38.14
CA GLU A 908 1.86 -38.97 37.86
C GLU A 908 2.31 -40.31 38.49
N GLU A 909 1.39 -41.20 38.89
CA GLU A 909 1.74 -42.42 39.67
C GLU A 909 1.59 -43.78 38.96
N GLU A 910 1.12 -43.86 37.70
CA GLU A 910 0.93 -45.16 37.00
C GLU A 910 1.96 -45.51 35.91
N LEU A 911 3.10 -44.82 35.82
CA LEU A 911 4.07 -45.04 34.72
C LEU A 911 5.04 -46.22 34.90
N LYS A 912 4.96 -47.01 35.98
CA LYS A 912 5.94 -48.09 36.24
C LYS A 912 5.71 -49.47 35.58
N PRO A 913 4.52 -49.91 35.11
CA PRO A 913 4.40 -51.25 34.54
C PRO A 913 4.37 -51.33 32.99
N LYS A 914 4.41 -50.22 32.23
CA LYS A 914 4.18 -50.24 30.76
C LYS A 914 5.40 -49.91 29.88
N GLY A 915 6.62 -50.11 30.40
CA GLY A 915 7.85 -49.89 29.63
C GLY A 915 7.98 -50.79 28.41
N ASP A 916 7.50 -52.04 28.49
CA ASP A 916 7.64 -53.02 27.40
C ASP A 916 6.71 -52.77 26.20
N GLU A 917 5.52 -52.19 26.41
CA GLU A 917 4.60 -51.87 25.30
C GLU A 917 5.03 -50.63 24.53
N LEU A 918 5.55 -49.62 25.24
CA LEU A 918 6.14 -48.42 24.63
C LEU A 918 7.41 -48.74 23.84
N SER A 919 8.24 -49.67 24.33
CA SER A 919 9.45 -50.13 23.63
C SER A 919 9.11 -50.95 22.37
N LYS A 920 8.06 -51.79 22.41
CA LYS A 920 7.56 -52.51 21.22
C LYS A 920 6.98 -51.56 20.16
N CYS A 921 6.24 -50.52 20.57
CA CYS A 921 5.73 -49.51 19.62
C CYS A 921 6.85 -48.66 19.02
N TYR A 922 7.86 -48.30 19.82
CA TYR A 922 9.04 -47.59 19.35
C TYR A 922 9.83 -48.42 18.34
N ASN A 923 10.09 -49.70 18.62
CA ASN A 923 10.81 -50.58 17.70
C ASN A 923 10.01 -50.88 16.42
N TYR A 924 8.67 -50.92 16.49
CA TYR A 924 7.82 -51.03 15.30
C TYR A 924 7.87 -49.76 14.43
N LEU A 925 7.87 -48.58 15.05
CA LEU A 925 8.04 -47.30 14.36
C LEU A 925 9.43 -47.15 13.73
N VAL A 926 10.49 -47.57 14.43
CA VAL A 926 11.86 -47.56 13.89
C VAL A 926 11.98 -48.52 12.71
N ALA A 927 11.39 -49.73 12.79
CA ALA A 927 11.39 -50.69 11.69
C ALA A 927 10.58 -50.20 10.47
N GLN A 928 9.48 -49.47 10.66
CA GLN A 928 8.71 -48.87 9.56
C GLN A 928 9.43 -47.67 8.92
N VAL A 929 10.22 -46.92 9.69
CA VAL A 929 11.04 -45.81 9.19
C VAL A 929 12.30 -46.32 8.49
N GLU A 930 12.97 -47.37 8.97
CA GLU A 930 14.13 -47.97 8.29
C GLU A 930 13.77 -48.65 6.96
N VAL A 931 12.53 -49.14 6.81
CA VAL A 931 12.00 -49.63 5.53
C VAL A 931 11.68 -48.46 4.57
N GLN A 932 11.32 -47.29 5.09
CA GLN A 932 11.10 -46.06 4.30
C GLN A 932 12.36 -45.22 4.04
N GLU A 933 13.48 -45.44 4.72
CA GLU A 933 14.73 -44.71 4.42
C GLU A 933 15.50 -45.31 3.23
N LYS A 934 15.19 -46.53 2.81
CA LYS A 934 15.81 -47.15 1.61
C LYS A 934 15.07 -46.84 0.30
N GLU A 935 13.84 -46.34 0.37
CA GLU A 935 13.05 -45.93 -0.79
C GLU A 935 12.34 -44.62 -0.42
N TYR A 936 12.59 -43.56 -1.20
CA TYR A 936 11.96 -42.23 -1.15
C TYR A 936 12.60 -41.13 -0.27
N TRP A 937 13.18 -40.14 -0.95
CA TRP A 937 13.37 -38.78 -0.42
C TRP A 937 12.03 -38.02 -0.49
N VAL A 938 11.28 -38.00 0.61
CA VAL A 938 10.14 -37.09 0.78
C VAL A 938 10.49 -36.03 1.83
N GLN A 939 10.60 -34.78 1.39
CA GLN A 939 10.60 -33.64 2.30
C GLN A 939 9.19 -33.43 2.87
N SER A 940 8.93 -33.98 4.06
CA SER A 940 7.80 -33.52 4.87
C SER A 940 8.11 -33.49 6.36
N SER A 941 7.30 -32.71 7.05
CA SER A 941 7.30 -32.21 8.43
C SER A 941 7.56 -33.21 9.58
N ALA A 942 7.78 -34.51 9.31
CA ALA A 942 8.16 -35.51 10.30
C ALA A 942 9.61 -35.31 10.83
N LEU A 943 10.55 -34.93 9.95
CA LEU A 943 11.97 -34.72 10.33
C LEU A 943 12.18 -33.57 11.33
N LYS A 944 11.29 -32.57 11.35
CA LYS A 944 11.36 -31.46 12.32
C LYS A 944 10.97 -31.88 13.74
N LYS A 945 10.12 -32.90 13.90
CA LYS A 945 9.77 -33.45 15.23
C LYS A 945 10.80 -34.45 15.75
N PHE A 946 11.52 -35.15 14.86
CA PHE A 946 12.57 -36.10 15.24
C PHE A 946 13.81 -35.42 15.85
N LYS A 947 14.11 -34.17 15.46
CA LYS A 947 15.22 -33.38 16.03
C LYS A 947 15.02 -32.95 17.50
N VAL A 948 13.79 -33.01 18.02
CA VAL A 948 13.49 -32.66 19.42
C VAL A 948 13.87 -33.80 20.38
N CYS A 949 13.72 -35.07 19.96
CA CYS A 949 14.09 -36.22 20.80
C CYS A 949 15.59 -36.46 20.89
N LYS A 950 16.40 -35.95 19.95
CA LYS A 950 17.87 -36.13 19.94
C LYS A 950 18.63 -35.25 20.95
N ARG A 951 17.95 -34.37 21.69
CA ARG A 951 18.53 -33.54 22.77
C ARG A 951 18.52 -34.19 24.16
N LEU A 952 17.91 -35.37 24.30
CA LEU A 952 18.03 -36.22 25.48
C LEU A 952 18.92 -37.40 25.09
N LYS A 953 20.23 -37.30 25.35
CA LYS A 953 21.18 -38.39 25.08
C LYS A 953 20.84 -39.58 25.98
N ILE A 954 20.09 -40.54 25.46
CA ILE A 954 19.84 -41.83 26.10
C ILE A 954 20.73 -42.85 25.38
N ASP A 955 21.69 -43.41 26.11
CA ASP A 955 22.50 -44.55 25.65
C ASP A 955 21.66 -45.83 25.81
N PRO A 956 21.43 -46.64 24.77
CA PRO A 956 20.49 -47.75 24.83
C PRO A 956 20.97 -48.97 25.63
N LYS A 957 22.17 -48.98 26.21
CA LYS A 957 22.77 -50.22 26.72
C LYS A 957 22.84 -50.44 28.22
N GLU A 958 22.65 -49.46 29.10
CA GLU A 958 22.61 -49.74 30.55
C GLU A 958 21.56 -48.89 31.27
N GLY A 959 20.51 -49.56 31.77
CA GLY A 959 19.41 -48.94 32.49
C GLY A 959 19.74 -48.61 33.95
N GLN A 960 20.47 -47.52 34.21
CA GLN A 960 20.53 -46.90 35.54
C GLN A 960 20.62 -45.36 35.46
N PHE A 961 19.81 -44.67 36.28
CA PHE A 961 19.84 -43.23 36.49
C PHE A 961 20.88 -42.87 37.57
N GLN A 962 21.76 -41.90 37.32
CA GLN A 962 22.53 -41.21 38.36
C GLN A 962 22.35 -39.68 38.29
N PRO A 963 22.24 -38.98 39.43
CA PRO A 963 22.09 -37.53 39.48
C PRO A 963 23.46 -36.81 39.43
N LEU A 964 23.56 -35.71 38.70
CA LEU A 964 24.73 -34.82 38.73
C LEU A 964 24.54 -33.70 39.75
N SER A 965 25.43 -33.66 40.73
CA SER A 965 25.67 -32.55 41.65
C SER A 965 26.77 -31.62 41.12
N GLY A 966 26.58 -30.31 41.31
CA GLY A 966 27.66 -29.32 41.37
C GLY A 966 27.98 -28.50 40.11
N VAL A 967 27.27 -27.39 39.90
CA VAL A 967 27.84 -26.10 39.41
C VAL A 967 26.96 -24.97 39.99
N GLU A 968 27.59 -24.05 40.73
CA GLU A 968 26.98 -22.86 41.32
C GLU A 968 26.59 -21.82 40.25
N ILE A 969 25.41 -21.23 40.37
CA ILE A 969 25.03 -19.99 39.68
C ILE A 969 24.63 -18.97 40.75
N HIS A 970 25.44 -17.92 40.88
CA HIS A 970 25.13 -16.74 41.68
C HIS A 970 24.02 -15.91 41.01
N ASN A 971 23.01 -15.59 41.82
CA ASN A 971 21.92 -14.61 41.64
C ASN A 971 22.40 -13.23 41.14
N PRO A 972 21.55 -12.31 40.58
CA PRO A 972 20.46 -11.74 41.41
C PRO A 972 19.19 -11.10 40.75
N ILE A 973 18.22 -10.85 41.64
CA ILE A 973 17.13 -9.84 41.72
C ILE A 973 15.78 -10.06 40.98
N LYS A 974 14.75 -10.29 41.83
CA LYS A 974 13.29 -10.23 41.57
C LYS A 974 12.73 -8.80 41.67
N PRO A 975 11.52 -8.55 41.12
CA PRO A 975 10.49 -7.78 41.83
C PRO A 975 9.31 -8.66 42.28
N LYS A 976 8.84 -8.38 43.50
CA LYS A 976 7.74 -9.04 44.21
C LYS A 976 6.38 -8.64 43.62
N TRP A 977 5.51 -9.62 43.37
CA TRP A 977 4.06 -9.40 43.23
C TRP A 977 3.35 -9.81 44.52
N GLY A 978 2.59 -8.88 45.09
CA GLY A 978 1.67 -9.09 46.20
C GLY A 978 0.27 -9.47 45.69
N SER A 979 -0.40 -10.32 46.46
CA SER A 979 -1.63 -11.04 46.15
C SER A 979 -2.94 -10.27 46.45
N LYS A 980 -4.01 -10.77 45.80
CA LYS A 980 -5.46 -10.73 46.12
C LYS A 980 -6.33 -9.64 45.46
N ALA A 981 -7.20 -10.06 44.53
CA ALA A 981 -8.67 -10.06 44.73
C ALA A 981 -9.40 -10.70 43.53
N THR A 982 -10.43 -11.48 43.86
CA THR A 982 -11.39 -12.19 43.02
C THR A 982 -12.43 -11.26 42.37
N THR A 983 -12.82 -11.50 41.09
CA THR A 983 -14.20 -11.76 40.65
C THR A 983 -14.35 -11.93 39.13
N LYS A 984 -15.39 -12.69 38.76
CA LYS A 984 -15.80 -13.24 37.46
C LYS A 984 -15.90 -12.25 36.29
N ARG A 985 -15.31 -12.61 35.14
CA ARG A 985 -15.95 -12.65 33.80
C ARG A 985 -15.01 -13.43 32.86
N GLY A 986 -15.51 -14.53 32.30
CA GLY A 986 -14.74 -15.40 31.43
C GLY A 986 -14.58 -14.80 30.04
N HIS A 987 -13.33 -14.54 29.66
CA HIS A 987 -12.91 -14.49 28.27
C HIS A 987 -11.91 -15.62 28.04
N LYS A 988 -12.26 -16.53 27.13
CA LYS A 988 -11.34 -17.54 26.60
C LYS A 988 -10.26 -16.80 25.82
N VAL A 989 -9.05 -16.80 26.37
CA VAL A 989 -7.83 -16.46 25.63
C VAL A 989 -7.52 -17.64 24.71
N LEU A 990 -7.78 -17.48 23.42
CA LEU A 990 -7.23 -18.35 22.38
C LEU A 990 -5.78 -17.91 22.16
N ASN A 991 -4.84 -18.83 22.39
CA ASN A 991 -3.43 -18.67 22.07
C ASN A 991 -3.28 -18.46 20.55
N SER A 992 -3.04 -17.22 20.14
CA SER A 992 -2.66 -16.85 18.77
C SER A 992 -1.18 -17.17 18.57
N ALA A 993 -0.90 -18.29 17.93
CA ALA A 993 0.37 -18.50 17.25
C ALA A 993 0.29 -17.79 15.89
N THR A 994 0.75 -16.55 15.85
CA THR A 994 0.88 -15.75 14.62
C THR A 994 1.96 -16.37 13.74
N ILE A 995 1.56 -16.85 12.56
CA ILE A 995 2.50 -17.25 11.50
C ILE A 995 3.05 -15.97 10.88
N ILE A 996 4.36 -15.74 11.09
CA ILE A 996 5.14 -14.71 10.40
C ILE A 996 5.44 -15.24 9.00
N SER A 997 4.84 -14.62 7.99
CA SER A 997 5.25 -14.76 6.59
C SER A 997 6.59 -14.06 6.41
N VAL A 998 7.67 -14.84 6.27
CA VAL A 998 9.01 -14.34 5.98
C VAL A 998 9.07 -13.97 4.50
N LEU A 999 9.38 -12.71 4.23
CA LEU A 999 9.89 -12.20 2.95
C LEU A 999 11.08 -13.05 2.50
N VAL A 1000 10.93 -13.72 1.37
CA VAL A 1000 12.06 -14.21 0.57
C VAL A 1000 11.97 -13.47 -0.76
N LEU A 1001 12.81 -12.45 -0.91
CA LEU A 1001 13.23 -11.90 -2.19
C LEU A 1001 14.58 -12.57 -2.56
N PRO A 1002 14.92 -12.64 -3.85
CA PRO A 1002 15.09 -13.86 -4.66
C PRO A 1002 16.19 -14.83 -4.26
#